data_AF-A0A8B6EXG2-F1
#
_entry.id   AF-A0A8B6EXG2-F1
#
_cell.length_a   1.000
_cell.length_b   1.000
_cell.length_c   1.000
_cell.angle_alpha   90.00
_cell.angle_beta   90.00
_cell.angle_gamma   90.00
#
_symmetry.space_group_name_H-M   'P 1'
#
loop_
_entity.id
_entity.type
_entity.pdbx_description
1 polymer ?
#
loop_
_entity_poly.entity_id
_entity_poly.type
_entity_poly.pdbx_seq_one_letter_code
_entity_poly.pdbx_strand_id
1 'polypeptide(L)'
;MFSKAKRCDDVAIIGAGIAGTYSGWRLRNLNQKITIYEYSDRVGGRCYTLQFPETPDINVELGALRFKPKSHKLLHDTIRKLGLRVEKFELGIGPSNDTIVAVRGTHLRHQDLGGFKTPYILHSNERKPVDQLKWELFRNNTDVLTTNVPEDVKKFYIKDVDGIEMYKQSITSLYNKFLTPEAQKYIRETSGFAEYDISAAVQVVEYPPSNEEAEVLTVTKGFQSIPTTLLERFLNESRRNQLKLNHHLKAIRKSKSGIYNLYFQPTVTTNGRTRISSDGLLIKKCAKKVILAVNRLSLERLDWQGLYQPHIREYLTKAVKDISAGKSYLSYNSPWWKSSPLYSDYAISDTPLKQTYDFGTSKANPPNSVLQTMYTDKTPYISYWKELVERENSDVTDGDIAFPMGKEMVDITNKYLSYIYQLPSNVIPQPTNGVISLWHAYPYGGAWQVWMPGYIWHEVEKQMTKPSKDDDVFLVSNAFNSRSFSYWTNGALQAVELAMPYFGLESRDKSIIILTLQLDSSCDDIAIIGAGIAGTYAAWRLREQNKQITIYEFSNRVGGRMYTLHFPGIPDINIELGAMRYRPEEQKLLNDTILQLGLPIIDFPLGIHKDTRRYVRGVHLREDELGMDRLKTPFNLSAEEFKPVDELRWEMFRNNTDVLTTTVPDVIKQLHVKTRDGVAMYKQSIQSVKHKSLSIEAQNYIEQTSAFRATETVTSASMNVMTSPPSTSSKRVSKTVATGMNSIPIALLREFLLTSSRCGRKCMSHFLQQPLRFQIKNDVMILLTKRTFYLYSPEPFHPIHGKEPVWKSAEEAVTVVESKQRVYVQGGAASPLKLIQSLADFGIKNQLRGIEVIHAPTQLDCVFSDQKYEGIFRTNSFYISDPKVRQAVHEGRGDFVPIFLSEIPLLFRRGLFNLDVALISLSPPDKHGFCSLGTNVDCTRSAVQNAKYIIGMVNENMPRTFGDGIIHSSHVDVMVQNNELLPEFTGMKLTPEIHEIARLIADDLVQDGATIQTGIGSLPNAVFDKLSHHKNLGIHTEMFSDGVIDLVEKGAITNANKTIQTGKIVSAFALGTKRLYDFLDDNSFVALCDCSFTNNISLICQNPRVTAINTCLEIDLTGQVCADSIGSMIYTGFGGQVDFIRGAALSLDGEGVPVVACPSTATRGDNITSRIVPSLKPGAGVVTTRAHVHYIVTEYGICNLFGKNLRQRAYELIKLAHPNYREGLEKAAFERLKCMPSP
;
A
#
# COMPACT_ATOMS: atom_id res chain seq x y z
N MET A 1 -26.38 -52.78 22.33
CA MET A 1 -26.06 -52.38 23.71
C MET A 1 -26.05 -50.86 23.81
N PHE A 2 -26.68 -50.26 24.82
CA PHE A 2 -26.58 -48.81 25.06
C PHE A 2 -25.23 -48.48 25.70
N SER A 3 -24.35 -47.78 24.99
CA SER A 3 -23.09 -47.32 25.57
C SER A 3 -23.35 -46.10 26.47
N LYS A 4 -22.79 -46.13 27.69
CA LYS A 4 -22.94 -45.03 28.67
C LYS A 4 -22.48 -43.71 28.06
N ALA A 5 -23.33 -42.69 28.09
CA ALA A 5 -23.02 -41.36 27.54
C ALA A 5 -21.71 -40.82 28.13
N LYS A 6 -20.69 -40.63 27.27
CA LYS A 6 -19.37 -40.15 27.69
C LYS A 6 -19.48 -38.71 28.18
N ARG A 7 -19.37 -38.51 29.50
CA ARG A 7 -19.47 -37.21 30.17
C ARG A 7 -18.47 -36.21 29.57
N CYS A 8 -19.00 -35.12 29.01
CA CYS A 8 -18.22 -34.03 28.42
C CYS A 8 -17.17 -33.47 29.39
N ASP A 9 -16.15 -32.83 28.86
CA ASP A 9 -15.24 -31.99 29.64
C ASP A 9 -15.99 -30.76 30.15
N ASP A 10 -15.63 -30.29 31.35
CA ASP A 10 -16.06 -28.97 31.82
C ASP A 10 -15.23 -27.89 31.12
N VAL A 11 -13.92 -28.12 30.93
CA VAL A 11 -13.03 -27.30 30.11
C VAL A 11 -12.17 -28.18 29.21
N ALA A 12 -12.16 -27.91 27.90
CA ALA A 12 -11.18 -28.47 26.98
C ALA A 12 -10.14 -27.41 26.61
N ILE A 13 -8.86 -27.77 26.69
CA ILE A 13 -7.72 -26.89 26.36
C ILE A 13 -7.03 -27.49 25.12
N ILE A 14 -6.78 -26.67 24.11
CA ILE A 14 -6.26 -27.12 22.80
C ILE A 14 -4.85 -26.58 22.61
N GLY A 15 -3.87 -27.47 22.46
CA GLY A 15 -2.44 -27.22 22.46
C GLY A 15 -1.81 -27.41 23.85
N ALA A 16 -0.72 -28.19 23.93
CA ALA A 16 0.13 -28.36 25.11
C ALA A 16 1.45 -27.58 25.00
N GLY A 17 1.41 -26.43 24.31
CA GLY A 17 2.42 -25.37 24.47
C GLY A 17 2.29 -24.68 25.82
N ILE A 18 3.20 -23.75 26.12
CA ILE A 18 3.27 -23.10 27.45
C ILE A 18 1.95 -22.44 27.89
N ALA A 19 1.21 -21.79 26.97
CA ALA A 19 -0.10 -21.19 27.28
C ALA A 19 -1.15 -22.24 27.70
N GLY A 20 -1.16 -23.42 27.06
CA GLY A 20 -2.12 -24.49 27.35
C GLY A 20 -1.79 -25.23 28.64
N THR A 21 -0.51 -25.56 28.86
CA THR A 21 -0.04 -26.14 30.12
C THR A 21 -0.18 -25.16 31.30
N TYR A 22 0.02 -23.86 31.06
CA TYR A 22 -0.22 -22.82 32.08
C TYR A 22 -1.71 -22.66 32.36
N SER A 23 -2.58 -22.69 31.34
CA SER A 23 -4.04 -22.70 31.51
C SER A 23 -4.50 -23.89 32.35
N GLY A 24 -4.00 -25.09 32.04
CA GLY A 24 -4.26 -26.30 32.84
C GLY A 24 -3.80 -26.10 34.29
N TRP A 25 -2.55 -25.70 34.51
CA TRP A 25 -2.00 -25.47 35.84
C TRP A 25 -2.73 -24.36 36.64
N ARG A 26 -3.23 -23.34 35.96
CA ARG A 26 -4.05 -22.27 36.57
C ARG A 26 -5.42 -22.78 37.02
N LEU A 27 -6.05 -23.65 36.23
CA LEU A 27 -7.39 -24.18 36.49
C LEU A 27 -7.40 -25.47 37.34
N ARG A 28 -6.24 -26.09 37.58
CA ARG A 28 -6.10 -27.44 38.17
C ARG A 28 -6.80 -27.66 39.52
N ASN A 29 -6.97 -26.60 40.32
CA ASN A 29 -7.63 -26.61 41.63
C ASN A 29 -9.17 -26.53 41.55
N LEU A 30 -9.74 -26.26 40.36
CA LEU A 30 -11.19 -26.30 40.16
C LEU A 30 -11.67 -27.75 40.17
N ASN A 31 -12.81 -28.04 40.82
CA ASN A 31 -13.40 -29.39 40.91
C ASN A 31 -14.11 -29.82 39.60
N GLN A 32 -13.44 -29.60 38.47
CA GLN A 32 -13.92 -29.73 37.09
C GLN A 32 -13.22 -30.90 36.38
N LYS A 33 -13.79 -31.38 35.27
CA LYS A 33 -13.14 -32.30 34.33
C LYS A 33 -12.43 -31.48 33.26
N ILE A 34 -11.11 -31.41 33.33
CA ILE A 34 -10.28 -30.57 32.45
C ILE A 34 -9.40 -31.49 31.59
N THR A 35 -9.47 -31.35 30.27
CA THR A 35 -8.65 -32.14 29.34
C THR A 35 -7.83 -31.22 28.43
N ILE A 36 -6.50 -31.40 28.44
CA ILE A 36 -5.58 -30.81 27.47
C ILE A 36 -5.46 -31.77 26.27
N TYR A 37 -5.67 -31.26 25.07
CA TYR A 37 -5.50 -31.96 23.80
C TYR A 37 -4.28 -31.40 23.06
N GLU A 38 -3.40 -32.26 22.55
CA GLU A 38 -2.16 -31.88 21.87
C GLU A 38 -2.10 -32.54 20.49
N TYR A 39 -1.59 -31.82 19.49
CA TYR A 39 -1.49 -32.26 18.10
C TYR A 39 -0.47 -33.41 17.91
N SER A 40 0.64 -33.37 18.66
CA SER A 40 1.75 -34.33 18.61
C SER A 40 1.73 -35.32 19.79
N ASP A 41 2.76 -36.17 19.89
CA ASP A 41 3.08 -36.92 21.11
C ASP A 41 3.80 -36.09 22.18
N ARG A 42 4.21 -34.85 21.87
CA ARG A 42 5.16 -34.08 22.68
C ARG A 42 4.54 -32.81 23.27
N VAL A 43 4.85 -32.59 24.55
CA VAL A 43 4.48 -31.37 25.30
C VAL A 43 5.58 -30.32 25.17
N GLY A 44 5.17 -29.07 24.91
CA GLY A 44 6.06 -27.90 24.85
C GLY A 44 5.78 -26.93 23.71
N GLY A 45 5.18 -27.38 22.60
CA GLY A 45 4.98 -26.55 21.41
C GLY A 45 6.30 -25.98 20.89
N ARG A 46 6.39 -24.65 20.72
CA ARG A 46 7.64 -23.94 20.34
C ARG A 46 8.76 -23.96 21.40
N CYS A 47 8.55 -24.57 22.57
CA CYS A 47 9.64 -24.91 23.50
C CYS A 47 10.09 -26.34 23.20
N TYR A 48 11.34 -26.49 22.73
CA TYR A 48 11.95 -27.79 22.45
C TYR A 48 13.45 -27.71 22.74
N THR A 49 13.90 -28.56 23.67
CA THR A 49 15.28 -28.61 24.15
C THR A 49 15.87 -29.97 23.79
N LEU A 50 17.09 -29.98 23.25
CA LEU A 50 17.88 -31.18 22.97
C LEU A 50 19.21 -31.13 23.72
N GLN A 51 19.91 -32.26 23.76
CA GLN A 51 21.28 -32.40 24.25
C GLN A 51 22.00 -33.39 23.32
N PHE A 52 23.24 -33.12 22.92
CA PHE A 52 24.03 -34.08 22.15
C PHE A 52 24.68 -35.12 23.09
N PRO A 53 24.82 -36.41 22.70
CA PRO A 53 25.40 -37.45 23.55
C PRO A 53 26.77 -37.11 24.15
N GLU A 54 27.60 -36.42 23.37
CA GLU A 54 28.95 -35.99 23.70
C GLU A 54 29.01 -34.71 24.55
N THR A 55 27.92 -33.94 24.63
CA THR A 55 27.78 -32.75 25.50
C THR A 55 26.45 -32.79 26.29
N PRO A 56 26.24 -33.79 27.17
CA PRO A 56 24.95 -34.09 27.80
C PRO A 56 24.53 -33.05 28.88
N ASP A 57 25.40 -32.09 29.18
CA ASP A 57 25.17 -30.96 30.08
C ASP A 57 24.89 -29.64 29.37
N ILE A 58 24.97 -29.59 28.03
CA ILE A 58 24.67 -28.40 27.22
C ILE A 58 23.27 -28.52 26.61
N ASN A 59 22.38 -27.58 26.98
CA ASN A 59 21.01 -27.50 26.48
C ASN A 59 20.95 -26.79 25.11
N VAL A 60 20.71 -27.55 24.05
CA VAL A 60 20.47 -27.06 22.69
C VAL A 60 19.01 -26.62 22.55
N GLU A 61 18.78 -25.31 22.59
CA GLU A 61 17.43 -24.73 22.60
C GLU A 61 16.97 -24.37 21.19
N LEU A 62 16.25 -25.27 20.51
CA LEU A 62 15.74 -25.00 19.16
C LEU A 62 14.64 -23.91 19.15
N GLY A 63 14.03 -23.64 20.31
CA GLY A 63 12.95 -22.66 20.48
C GLY A 63 13.31 -21.47 21.38
N ALA A 64 12.46 -21.19 22.37
CA ALA A 64 12.74 -20.23 23.44
C ALA A 64 13.98 -20.67 24.27
N LEU A 65 14.86 -19.74 24.62
CA LEU A 65 16.20 -20.06 25.17
C LEU A 65 16.68 -19.22 26.37
N ARG A 66 16.09 -18.03 26.60
CA ARG A 66 16.50 -17.06 27.65
C ARG A 66 15.36 -16.12 28.03
N PHE A 67 15.45 -15.45 29.18
CA PHE A 67 14.49 -14.43 29.63
C PHE A 67 15.15 -13.32 30.47
N LYS A 68 14.65 -12.08 30.40
CA LYS A 68 15.02 -10.98 31.33
C LYS A 68 14.13 -11.04 32.58
N PRO A 69 14.66 -11.22 33.81
CA PRO A 69 13.83 -11.37 35.02
C PRO A 69 12.99 -10.14 35.38
N LYS A 70 13.51 -8.92 35.13
CA LYS A 70 12.79 -7.65 35.34
C LYS A 70 11.56 -7.55 34.41
N SER A 71 11.77 -7.78 33.10
CA SER A 71 10.72 -7.63 32.07
C SER A 71 9.72 -8.79 32.04
N HIS A 72 10.18 -10.03 32.22
CA HIS A 72 9.36 -11.24 32.14
C HIS A 72 8.93 -11.73 33.52
N LYS A 73 8.44 -10.81 34.36
CA LYS A 73 8.12 -11.07 35.77
C LYS A 73 7.12 -12.22 35.97
N LEU A 74 6.08 -12.32 35.14
CA LEU A 74 5.06 -13.38 35.26
C LEU A 74 5.64 -14.76 34.94
N LEU A 75 6.52 -14.85 33.93
CA LEU A 75 7.29 -16.05 33.62
C LEU A 75 8.25 -16.41 34.76
N HIS A 76 9.03 -15.44 35.25
CA HIS A 76 9.97 -15.66 36.35
C HIS A 76 9.27 -16.12 37.64
N ASP A 77 8.18 -15.47 38.04
CA ASP A 77 7.35 -15.86 39.17
C ASP A 77 6.74 -17.26 38.99
N THR A 78 6.48 -17.68 37.76
CA THR A 78 5.99 -19.02 37.43
C THR A 78 7.11 -20.06 37.56
N ILE A 79 8.28 -19.82 36.97
CA ILE A 79 9.47 -20.68 37.06
C ILE A 79 9.83 -20.95 38.54
N ARG A 80 9.87 -19.89 39.36
CA ARG A 80 10.11 -20.00 40.82
C ARG A 80 9.03 -20.84 41.53
N LYS A 81 7.74 -20.67 41.19
CA LYS A 81 6.63 -21.46 41.75
C LYS A 81 6.60 -22.93 41.32
N LEU A 82 7.28 -23.30 40.24
CA LEU A 82 7.43 -24.69 39.82
C LEU A 82 8.56 -25.42 40.56
N GLY A 83 9.51 -24.66 41.14
CA GLY A 83 10.75 -25.19 41.73
C GLY A 83 11.88 -25.40 40.71
N LEU A 84 11.78 -24.79 39.52
CA LEU A 84 12.81 -24.89 38.48
C LEU A 84 13.97 -23.94 38.79
N ARG A 85 15.21 -24.46 38.72
CA ARG A 85 16.43 -23.66 38.89
C ARG A 85 16.71 -22.86 37.63
N VAL A 86 17.29 -21.68 37.83
CA VAL A 86 17.73 -20.75 36.78
C VAL A 86 19.20 -20.40 36.98
N GLU A 87 19.87 -20.05 35.90
CA GLU A 87 21.28 -19.63 35.87
C GLU A 87 21.47 -18.46 34.90
N LYS A 88 22.58 -17.72 35.03
CA LYS A 88 22.91 -16.62 34.12
C LYS A 88 23.14 -17.19 32.71
N PHE A 89 22.48 -16.59 31.74
CA PHE A 89 22.74 -16.86 30.33
C PHE A 89 23.88 -15.93 29.88
N GLU A 90 25.12 -16.39 29.99
CA GLU A 90 26.33 -15.56 29.84
C GLU A 90 26.37 -14.78 28.51
N LEU A 91 25.81 -15.35 27.44
CA LEU A 91 25.71 -14.78 26.09
C LEU A 91 24.67 -13.65 25.94
N GLY A 92 24.13 -13.15 27.06
CA GLY A 92 23.29 -11.94 27.13
C GLY A 92 22.06 -11.96 26.21
N ILE A 93 21.68 -10.77 25.72
CA ILE A 93 20.68 -10.55 24.68
C ILE A 93 21.23 -9.50 23.71
N GLY A 94 21.57 -9.92 22.50
CA GLY A 94 22.10 -9.03 21.46
C GLY A 94 23.61 -8.83 21.54
N PRO A 95 24.16 -7.88 20.76
CA PRO A 95 25.60 -7.64 20.66
C PRO A 95 26.20 -6.97 21.90
N SER A 96 27.38 -7.45 22.28
CA SER A 96 28.37 -6.74 23.09
C SER A 96 29.31 -5.92 22.21
N ASN A 97 30.09 -4.99 22.78
CA ASN A 97 31.10 -4.22 22.02
C ASN A 97 32.06 -5.11 21.22
N ASP A 98 32.45 -6.26 21.77
CA ASP A 98 33.37 -7.23 21.17
C ASP A 98 32.72 -8.22 20.20
N THR A 99 31.41 -8.12 19.95
CA THR A 99 30.71 -8.97 18.97
C THR A 99 31.31 -8.78 17.57
N ILE A 100 31.57 -9.89 16.88
CA ILE A 100 32.05 -9.86 15.48
C ILE A 100 30.90 -9.37 14.58
N VAL A 101 31.19 -8.46 13.66
CA VAL A 101 30.26 -8.06 12.59
C VAL A 101 30.95 -8.27 11.25
N ALA A 102 30.61 -9.37 10.56
CA ALA A 102 31.20 -9.78 9.29
C ALA A 102 30.23 -9.46 8.13
N VAL A 103 30.42 -8.31 7.49
CA VAL A 103 29.52 -7.78 6.45
C VAL A 103 30.30 -7.14 5.30
N ARG A 104 29.84 -7.34 4.07
CA ARG A 104 30.43 -6.77 2.84
C ARG A 104 31.94 -7.05 2.71
N GLY A 105 32.36 -8.28 3.03
CA GLY A 105 33.77 -8.68 3.02
C GLY A 105 34.63 -8.07 4.12
N THR A 106 34.04 -7.30 5.04
CA THR A 106 34.72 -6.56 6.11
C THR A 106 34.35 -7.15 7.47
N HIS A 107 35.33 -7.25 8.37
CA HIS A 107 35.12 -7.71 9.74
C HIS A 107 35.38 -6.59 10.74
N LEU A 108 34.39 -6.32 11.56
CA LEU A 108 34.37 -5.25 12.56
C LEU A 108 34.07 -5.81 13.95
N ARG A 109 34.37 -5.03 15.00
CA ARG A 109 33.71 -5.19 16.30
C ARG A 109 32.43 -4.35 16.31
N HIS A 110 31.42 -4.71 17.10
CA HIS A 110 30.16 -3.95 17.16
C HIS A 110 30.37 -2.47 17.54
N GLN A 111 31.36 -2.18 18.38
CA GLN A 111 31.78 -0.81 18.72
C GLN A 111 32.35 0.03 17.55
N ASP A 112 32.71 -0.58 16.42
CA ASP A 112 33.16 0.13 15.21
C ASP A 112 31.99 0.63 14.35
N LEU A 113 30.75 0.20 14.63
CA LEU A 113 29.57 0.48 13.81
C LEU A 113 29.13 1.96 13.89
N GLY A 114 28.85 2.53 12.72
CA GLY A 114 28.63 3.97 12.53
C GLY A 114 29.94 4.75 12.32
N GLY A 115 31.08 4.23 12.79
CA GLY A 115 32.40 4.82 12.61
C GLY A 115 32.94 4.74 11.18
N PHE A 116 34.11 5.31 10.93
CA PHE A 116 34.72 5.36 9.58
C PHE A 116 35.05 3.98 8.99
N LYS A 117 35.20 2.93 9.80
CA LYS A 117 35.39 1.54 9.33
C LYS A 117 34.11 0.88 8.78
N THR A 118 32.93 1.48 9.01
CA THR A 118 31.64 0.90 8.61
C THR A 118 31.51 0.90 7.07
N PRO A 119 31.36 -0.28 6.40
CA PRO A 119 31.42 -0.41 4.93
C PRO A 119 30.13 0.02 4.21
N TYR A 120 29.52 1.12 4.67
CA TYR A 120 28.25 1.66 4.19
C TYR A 120 28.40 3.17 3.96
N ILE A 121 27.76 3.68 2.91
CA ILE A 121 27.85 5.10 2.55
C ILE A 121 26.85 5.89 3.41
N LEU A 122 27.20 6.08 4.68
CA LEU A 122 26.38 6.79 5.67
C LEU A 122 26.65 8.30 5.65
N HIS A 123 25.59 9.10 5.67
CA HIS A 123 25.65 10.54 5.90
C HIS A 123 26.11 10.87 7.33
N SER A 124 26.56 12.11 7.58
CA SER A 124 27.10 12.53 8.88
C SER A 124 26.11 12.40 10.05
N ASN A 125 24.81 12.56 9.79
CA ASN A 125 23.74 12.34 10.75
C ASN A 125 23.41 10.85 11.00
N GLU A 126 23.79 9.97 10.07
CA GLU A 126 23.53 8.51 10.08
C GLU A 126 24.69 7.69 10.66
N ARG A 127 25.88 8.29 10.81
CA ARG A 127 27.11 7.68 11.35
C ARG A 127 27.07 7.44 12.85
N LYS A 128 26.22 6.50 13.27
CA LYS A 128 25.94 6.10 14.66
C LYS A 128 25.73 4.59 14.77
N PRO A 129 25.90 3.97 15.95
CA PRO A 129 25.45 2.60 16.21
C PRO A 129 23.97 2.41 15.86
N VAL A 130 23.60 1.23 15.37
CA VAL A 130 22.24 0.96 14.81
C VAL A 130 21.11 1.35 15.77
N ASP A 131 21.19 0.97 17.04
CA ASP A 131 20.10 1.22 18.00
C ASP A 131 19.98 2.71 18.36
N GLN A 132 21.10 3.43 18.41
CA GLN A 132 21.09 4.90 18.54
C GLN A 132 20.49 5.56 17.29
N LEU A 133 20.84 5.08 16.08
CA LEU A 133 20.27 5.59 14.83
C LEU A 133 18.75 5.37 14.78
N LYS A 134 18.26 4.16 15.12
CA LYS A 134 16.83 3.84 15.20
C LYS A 134 16.10 4.73 16.21
N TRP A 135 16.70 4.97 17.38
CA TRP A 135 16.11 5.78 18.45
C TRP A 135 16.08 7.28 18.15
N GLU A 136 17.17 7.84 17.63
CA GLU A 136 17.21 9.25 17.22
C GLU A 136 16.26 9.52 16.04
N LEU A 137 16.11 8.56 15.12
CA LEU A 137 15.13 8.68 14.04
C LEU A 137 13.71 8.87 14.58
N PHE A 138 13.33 8.08 15.58
CA PHE A 138 12.05 8.20 16.26
C PHE A 138 11.96 9.52 17.05
N ARG A 139 12.91 9.76 17.97
CA ARG A 139 12.91 10.92 18.90
C ARG A 139 12.86 12.26 18.16
N ASN A 140 13.59 12.41 17.07
CA ASN A 140 13.74 13.70 16.40
C ASN A 140 12.60 14.01 15.41
N ASN A 141 11.76 13.03 15.08
CA ASN A 141 10.71 13.16 14.06
C ASN A 141 9.30 12.84 14.60
N THR A 142 9.08 12.85 15.93
CA THR A 142 7.77 12.54 16.55
C THR A 142 7.39 13.45 17.72
N ASP A 143 6.09 13.55 18.02
CA ASP A 143 5.48 14.53 18.95
C ASP A 143 5.42 14.13 20.44
N VAL A 144 6.25 13.14 20.84
CA VAL A 144 6.27 12.40 22.12
C VAL A 144 6.06 13.23 23.40
N LEU A 145 6.50 14.49 23.39
CA LEU A 145 6.57 15.37 24.56
C LEU A 145 5.25 16.08 24.93
N THR A 146 4.15 15.85 24.20
CA THR A 146 2.97 16.76 24.23
C THR A 146 1.67 16.17 24.79
N THR A 147 1.57 14.86 25.04
CA THR A 147 0.28 14.17 25.27
C THR A 147 0.03 13.75 26.73
N ASN A 148 -1.05 14.30 27.33
CA ASN A 148 -1.60 13.87 28.63
C ASN A 148 -2.53 12.65 28.47
N VAL A 149 -1.95 11.49 28.18
CA VAL A 149 -2.65 10.20 27.98
C VAL A 149 -1.96 9.13 28.85
N PRO A 150 -2.68 8.13 29.41
CA PRO A 150 -2.05 7.03 30.14
C PRO A 150 -0.92 6.38 29.34
N GLU A 151 0.23 6.17 29.99
CA GLU A 151 1.52 5.95 29.33
C GLU A 151 1.57 4.65 28.48
N ASP A 152 0.72 3.67 28.80
CA ASP A 152 0.54 2.42 28.05
C ASP A 152 -0.24 2.59 26.73
N VAL A 153 -1.14 3.58 26.67
CA VAL A 153 -1.94 3.92 25.48
C VAL A 153 -1.30 5.06 24.68
N LYS A 154 -0.62 5.99 25.34
CA LYS A 154 0.04 7.18 24.78
C LYS A 154 0.87 6.88 23.52
N LYS A 155 1.61 5.78 23.51
CA LYS A 155 2.42 5.33 22.36
C LYS A 155 1.64 5.21 21.04
N PHE A 156 0.35 4.84 21.09
CA PHE A 156 -0.49 4.70 19.90
C PHE A 156 -0.94 6.05 19.31
N TYR A 157 -0.89 7.14 20.08
CA TYR A 157 -1.29 8.48 19.62
C TYR A 157 -0.09 9.38 19.26
N ILE A 158 1.14 8.89 19.42
CA ILE A 158 2.34 9.57 18.92
C ILE A 158 2.25 9.68 17.40
N LYS A 159 2.57 10.85 16.86
CA LYS A 159 2.58 11.17 15.43
C LYS A 159 3.99 11.48 14.94
N ASP A 160 4.21 11.30 13.64
CA ASP A 160 5.39 11.85 12.96
C ASP A 160 5.20 13.33 12.58
N VAL A 161 6.22 13.91 11.94
CA VAL A 161 6.22 15.31 11.46
C VAL A 161 5.14 15.64 10.41
N ASP A 162 4.48 14.65 9.79
CA ASP A 162 3.35 14.87 8.87
C ASP A 162 1.99 14.74 9.60
N GLY A 163 2.02 14.42 10.90
CA GLY A 163 0.83 14.20 11.72
C GLY A 163 0.26 12.78 11.66
N ILE A 164 0.98 11.82 11.07
CA ILE A 164 0.55 10.42 10.89
C ILE A 164 0.88 9.61 12.16
N GLU A 165 -0.13 9.02 12.79
CA GLU A 165 0.02 8.23 14.00
C GLU A 165 0.90 6.98 13.79
N MET A 166 1.83 6.74 14.71
CA MET A 166 2.85 5.68 14.64
C MET A 166 2.28 4.27 14.48
N TYR A 167 1.06 4.00 14.93
CA TYR A 167 0.42 2.70 14.73
C TYR A 167 -0.13 2.48 13.32
N LYS A 168 -0.34 3.54 12.52
CA LYS A 168 -0.89 3.48 11.15
C LYS A 168 0.15 3.24 10.06
N GLN A 169 1.44 3.40 10.38
CA GLN A 169 2.55 3.21 9.43
C GLN A 169 3.58 2.19 9.95
N SER A 170 4.45 1.69 9.06
CA SER A 170 5.47 0.67 9.41
C SER A 170 6.82 1.31 9.78
N ILE A 171 7.69 0.55 10.45
CA ILE A 171 9.09 0.95 10.70
C ILE A 171 9.82 1.21 9.35
N THR A 172 9.62 0.34 8.35
CA THR A 172 10.10 0.54 6.97
C THR A 172 9.59 1.83 6.34
N SER A 173 8.35 2.25 6.64
CA SER A 173 7.79 3.52 6.15
C SER A 173 8.60 4.71 6.68
N LEU A 174 8.95 4.72 7.97
CA LEU A 174 9.83 5.75 8.56
C LEU A 174 11.24 5.69 7.96
N TYR A 175 11.79 4.49 7.75
CA TYR A 175 13.13 4.34 7.18
C TYR A 175 13.19 4.83 5.72
N ASN A 176 12.13 4.63 4.93
CA ASN A 176 12.01 5.18 3.58
C ASN A 176 11.83 6.71 3.55
N LYS A 177 11.28 7.29 4.62
CA LYS A 177 11.04 8.72 4.75
C LYS A 177 12.25 9.52 5.24
N PHE A 178 13.09 8.92 6.09
CA PHE A 178 14.10 9.65 6.86
C PHE A 178 15.54 9.10 6.78
N LEU A 179 15.79 7.94 6.15
CA LEU A 179 17.12 7.33 6.03
C LEU A 179 17.51 7.07 4.57
N THR A 180 18.80 7.19 4.26
CA THR A 180 19.35 6.78 2.96
C THR A 180 19.20 5.28 2.74
N PRO A 181 19.08 4.79 1.48
CA PRO A 181 19.05 3.35 1.19
C PRO A 181 20.25 2.58 1.74
N GLU A 182 21.42 3.21 1.86
CA GLU A 182 22.61 2.61 2.47
C GLU A 182 22.51 2.55 4.01
N ALA A 183 21.97 3.57 4.68
CA ALA A 183 21.67 3.49 6.12
C ALA A 183 20.61 2.42 6.43
N GLN A 184 19.63 2.21 5.54
CA GLN A 184 18.70 1.10 5.68
C GLN A 184 19.35 -0.29 5.51
N LYS A 185 20.29 -0.43 4.56
CA LYS A 185 21.08 -1.66 4.39
C LYS A 185 21.95 -1.92 5.61
N TYR A 186 22.67 -0.91 6.09
CA TYR A 186 23.44 -0.93 7.34
C TYR A 186 22.61 -1.46 8.50
N ILE A 187 21.41 -0.91 8.72
CA ILE A 187 20.47 -1.39 9.72
C ILE A 187 20.13 -2.88 9.55
N ARG A 188 19.72 -3.33 8.36
CA ARG A 188 19.25 -4.71 8.12
C ARG A 188 20.36 -5.77 8.08
N GLU A 189 21.54 -5.38 7.62
CA GLU A 189 22.70 -6.26 7.48
C GLU A 189 23.44 -6.41 8.82
N THR A 190 23.53 -5.35 9.64
CA THR A 190 24.20 -5.39 10.96
C THR A 190 23.27 -5.59 12.17
N SER A 191 21.93 -5.61 11.99
CA SER A 191 21.00 -6.13 13.01
C SER A 191 21.08 -7.66 13.12
N GLY A 192 20.63 -8.23 14.25
CA GLY A 192 20.44 -9.68 14.38
C GLY A 192 19.22 -10.23 13.60
N PHE A 193 18.18 -9.42 13.41
CA PHE A 193 16.91 -9.80 12.75
C PHE A 193 16.51 -8.75 11.72
N ALA A 194 15.95 -9.19 10.60
CA ALA A 194 15.69 -8.37 9.41
C ALA A 194 14.20 -8.24 9.02
N GLU A 195 13.29 -9.10 9.49
CA GLU A 195 11.84 -8.92 9.25
C GLU A 195 11.14 -8.05 10.30
N TYR A 196 11.82 -7.69 11.39
CA TYR A 196 11.27 -6.80 12.43
C TYR A 196 10.74 -5.47 11.88
N ASP A 197 11.44 -4.91 10.89
CA ASP A 197 11.18 -3.57 10.37
C ASP A 197 9.91 -3.46 9.50
N ILE A 198 9.15 -4.55 9.31
CA ILE A 198 7.80 -4.50 8.69
C ILE A 198 6.68 -4.20 9.70
N SER A 199 6.99 -4.25 11.00
CA SER A 199 6.03 -4.00 12.09
C SER A 199 5.54 -2.55 12.13
N ALA A 200 4.45 -2.31 12.84
CA ALA A 200 3.93 -0.96 13.12
C ALA A 200 4.98 -0.09 13.85
N ALA A 201 5.15 1.16 13.42
CA ALA A 201 6.21 2.05 13.89
C ALA A 201 6.15 2.35 15.40
N VAL A 202 4.97 2.25 16.01
CA VAL A 202 4.77 2.32 17.47
C VAL A 202 5.62 1.31 18.26
N GLN A 203 6.12 0.23 17.62
CA GLN A 203 6.99 -0.74 18.29
C GLN A 203 8.44 -0.23 18.51
N VAL A 204 8.88 0.85 17.83
CA VAL A 204 10.20 1.47 18.09
C VAL A 204 10.25 2.07 19.50
N VAL A 205 9.10 2.57 19.98
CA VAL A 205 8.94 3.19 21.31
C VAL A 205 9.21 2.19 22.44
N GLU A 206 9.06 0.89 22.20
CA GLU A 206 9.24 -0.15 23.22
C GLU A 206 10.70 -0.54 23.47
N TYR A 207 11.63 -0.10 22.61
CA TYR A 207 13.05 -0.45 22.66
C TYR A 207 13.94 0.81 22.64
N PRO A 208 13.90 1.66 23.68
CA PRO A 208 14.93 2.68 23.86
C PRO A 208 16.31 2.02 24.06
N PRO A 209 17.40 2.65 23.60
CA PRO A 209 18.75 2.12 23.77
C PRO A 209 19.09 2.09 25.26
N SER A 210 19.25 0.89 25.81
CA SER A 210 19.44 0.68 27.25
C SER A 210 20.92 0.56 27.60
N ASN A 211 21.45 1.55 28.31
CA ASN A 211 22.81 1.54 28.84
C ASN A 211 22.99 0.60 30.06
N GLU A 212 21.97 -0.16 30.47
CA GLU A 212 22.06 -1.21 31.50
C GLU A 212 22.28 -2.59 30.87
N GLU A 213 23.29 -3.33 31.35
CA GLU A 213 23.36 -4.78 31.21
C GLU A 213 22.22 -5.45 32.01
N ALA A 214 21.03 -5.47 31.42
CA ALA A 214 19.86 -6.09 32.04
C ALA A 214 20.03 -7.61 32.11
N GLU A 215 20.21 -8.14 33.33
CA GLU A 215 20.34 -9.55 33.67
C GLU A 215 19.49 -10.47 32.78
N VAL A 216 20.12 -11.53 32.26
CA VAL A 216 19.51 -12.52 31.38
C VAL A 216 19.71 -13.90 32.00
N LEU A 217 18.62 -14.64 32.19
CA LEU A 217 18.65 -15.98 32.76
C LEU A 217 18.14 -17.03 31.77
N THR A 218 18.55 -18.28 31.98
CA THR A 218 17.95 -19.47 31.38
C THR A 218 17.54 -20.48 32.47
N VAL A 219 16.91 -21.59 32.09
CA VAL A 219 16.47 -22.66 33.00
C VAL A 219 17.45 -23.83 32.89
N THR A 220 17.99 -24.31 34.02
CA THR A 220 19.09 -25.30 34.02
C THR A 220 18.71 -26.67 33.44
N LYS A 221 17.41 -26.94 33.27
CA LYS A 221 16.84 -28.15 32.64
C LYS A 221 16.24 -27.87 31.25
N GLY A 222 16.63 -26.77 30.63
CA GLY A 222 16.05 -26.28 29.38
C GLY A 222 14.67 -25.66 29.54
N PHE A 223 14.28 -24.84 28.57
CA PHE A 223 13.00 -24.15 28.49
C PHE A 223 11.81 -25.10 28.34
N GLN A 224 12.01 -26.28 27.74
CA GLN A 224 10.95 -27.29 27.66
C GLN A 224 10.54 -27.83 29.04
N SER A 225 11.40 -27.74 30.06
CA SER A 225 11.02 -28.14 31.44
C SER A 225 9.89 -27.29 32.04
N ILE A 226 9.67 -26.06 31.54
CA ILE A 226 8.59 -25.19 32.04
C ILE A 226 7.20 -25.76 31.70
N PRO A 227 6.83 -26.01 30.43
CA PRO A 227 5.55 -26.63 30.09
C PRO A 227 5.39 -28.06 30.59
N THR A 228 6.45 -28.88 30.67
CA THR A 228 6.34 -30.25 31.22
C THR A 228 6.05 -30.23 32.72
N THR A 229 6.78 -29.44 33.52
CA THR A 229 6.48 -29.34 34.96
C THR A 229 5.14 -28.65 35.23
N LEU A 230 4.68 -27.71 34.39
CA LEU A 230 3.30 -27.19 34.47
C LEU A 230 2.26 -28.30 34.27
N LEU A 231 2.48 -29.19 33.29
CA LEU A 231 1.60 -30.32 33.01
C LEU A 231 1.63 -31.37 34.14
N GLU A 232 2.80 -31.75 34.64
CA GLU A 232 2.96 -32.67 35.77
C GLU A 232 2.17 -32.18 36.99
N ARG A 233 2.32 -30.90 37.35
CA ARG A 233 1.60 -30.26 38.46
C ARG A 233 0.08 -30.21 38.20
N PHE A 234 -0.37 -30.07 36.95
CA PHE A 234 -1.78 -30.15 36.58
C PHE A 234 -2.36 -31.57 36.72
N LEU A 235 -1.68 -32.59 36.21
CA LEU A 235 -2.15 -33.98 36.25
C LEU A 235 -2.13 -34.56 37.68
N ASN A 236 -1.13 -34.21 38.48
CA ASN A 236 -0.98 -34.72 39.85
C ASN A 236 -2.00 -34.12 40.84
N GLU A 237 -2.58 -32.95 40.56
CA GLU A 237 -3.56 -32.32 41.46
C GLU A 237 -4.91 -33.05 41.48
N SER A 238 -5.32 -33.73 40.38
CA SER A 238 -6.64 -34.38 40.31
C SER A 238 -6.73 -35.44 39.21
N ARG A 239 -7.30 -36.62 39.55
CA ARG A 239 -7.66 -37.67 38.58
C ARG A 239 -8.72 -37.25 37.54
N ARG A 240 -9.31 -36.05 37.66
CA ARG A 240 -10.19 -35.46 36.64
C ARG A 240 -9.43 -34.68 35.56
N ASN A 241 -8.17 -34.33 35.82
CA ASN A 241 -7.30 -33.62 34.89
C ASN A 241 -6.67 -34.65 33.94
N GLN A 242 -6.68 -34.37 32.63
CA GLN A 242 -6.23 -35.32 31.61
C GLN A 242 -5.39 -34.67 30.51
N LEU A 243 -4.46 -35.45 29.96
CA LEU A 243 -3.80 -35.20 28.69
C LEU A 243 -4.37 -36.13 27.60
N LYS A 244 -4.44 -35.65 26.36
CA LYS A 244 -4.75 -36.42 25.15
C LYS A 244 -3.82 -35.96 24.02
N LEU A 245 -2.70 -36.67 23.91
CA LEU A 245 -1.73 -36.55 22.81
C LEU A 245 -2.35 -37.03 21.49
N ASN A 246 -1.71 -36.66 20.38
CA ASN A 246 -2.06 -37.05 19.02
C ASN A 246 -3.55 -36.78 18.64
N HIS A 247 -4.02 -35.56 18.91
CA HIS A 247 -5.39 -35.07 18.69
C HIS A 247 -5.36 -33.70 17.97
N HIS A 248 -5.34 -33.70 16.64
CA HIS A 248 -5.41 -32.49 15.80
C HIS A 248 -6.85 -31.96 15.72
N LEU A 249 -7.16 -30.82 16.36
CA LEU A 249 -8.50 -30.22 16.29
C LEU A 249 -8.79 -29.68 14.87
N LYS A 250 -9.79 -30.23 14.20
CA LYS A 250 -10.27 -29.79 12.87
C LYS A 250 -11.44 -28.83 12.93
N ALA A 251 -12.40 -29.07 13.85
CA ALA A 251 -13.61 -28.24 13.92
C ALA A 251 -14.21 -28.12 15.34
N ILE A 252 -14.94 -27.01 15.56
CA ILE A 252 -15.78 -26.75 16.74
C ILE A 252 -17.21 -26.47 16.27
N ARG A 253 -18.22 -27.03 16.96
CA ARG A 253 -19.65 -26.73 16.75
C ARG A 253 -20.44 -26.67 18.06
N LYS A 254 -21.06 -25.53 18.38
CA LYS A 254 -22.00 -25.37 19.51
C LYS A 254 -23.28 -26.17 19.24
N SER A 255 -23.78 -26.92 20.22
CA SER A 255 -25.09 -27.59 20.15
C SER A 255 -26.23 -26.63 20.52
N LYS A 256 -27.47 -27.02 20.22
CA LYS A 256 -28.68 -26.35 20.77
C LYS A 256 -28.73 -26.30 22.31
N SER A 257 -27.93 -27.12 23.00
CA SER A 257 -27.80 -27.16 24.46
C SER A 257 -26.57 -26.41 24.99
N GLY A 258 -25.93 -25.56 24.16
CA GLY A 258 -24.75 -24.76 24.55
C GLY A 258 -23.44 -25.54 24.71
N ILE A 259 -23.41 -26.84 24.37
CA ILE A 259 -22.22 -27.70 24.51
C ILE A 259 -21.40 -27.63 23.22
N TYR A 260 -20.10 -27.38 23.33
CA TYR A 260 -19.18 -27.35 22.20
C TYR A 260 -18.75 -28.77 21.84
N ASN A 261 -19.03 -29.17 20.59
CA ASN A 261 -18.58 -30.42 20.00
C ASN A 261 -17.23 -30.16 19.34
N LEU A 262 -16.23 -30.97 19.68
CA LEU A 262 -14.86 -30.86 19.18
C LEU A 262 -14.58 -32.06 18.28
N TYR A 263 -14.11 -31.82 17.06
CA TYR A 263 -13.81 -32.85 16.08
C TYR A 263 -12.30 -32.92 15.86
N PHE A 264 -11.68 -34.00 16.32
CA PHE A 264 -10.25 -34.22 16.22
C PHE A 264 -9.92 -35.24 15.14
N GLN A 265 -8.97 -34.92 14.27
CA GLN A 265 -8.32 -35.90 13.42
C GLN A 265 -7.22 -36.59 14.24
N PRO A 266 -7.10 -37.93 14.22
CA PRO A 266 -6.00 -38.62 14.88
C PRO A 266 -4.69 -38.33 14.15
N THR A 267 -3.60 -38.30 14.91
CA THR A 267 -2.23 -38.22 14.39
C THR A 267 -1.40 -39.40 14.91
N VAL A 268 -0.23 -39.62 14.31
CA VAL A 268 0.78 -40.57 14.75
C VAL A 268 2.12 -39.86 14.70
N THR A 269 2.93 -39.99 15.75
CA THR A 269 4.29 -39.42 15.78
C THR A 269 5.31 -40.56 15.75
N THR A 270 6.28 -40.47 14.85
CA THR A 270 7.36 -41.46 14.66
C THR A 270 8.68 -40.72 14.50
N ASN A 271 9.72 -41.06 15.27
CA ASN A 271 11.02 -40.40 15.25
C ASN A 271 10.94 -38.86 15.35
N GLY A 272 10.02 -38.34 16.17
CA GLY A 272 9.76 -36.91 16.35
C GLY A 272 8.97 -36.23 15.23
N ARG A 273 8.57 -36.97 14.18
CA ARG A 273 7.80 -36.47 13.03
C ARG A 273 6.31 -36.79 13.19
N THR A 274 5.46 -35.76 13.20
CA THR A 274 4.02 -35.91 13.46
C THR A 274 3.23 -35.94 12.15
N ARG A 275 2.37 -36.95 11.96
CA ARG A 275 1.59 -37.14 10.74
C ARG A 275 0.12 -37.36 11.04
N ILE A 276 -0.74 -37.02 10.08
CA ILE A 276 -2.16 -37.39 10.11
C ILE A 276 -2.29 -38.91 9.96
N SER A 277 -3.14 -39.51 10.79
CA SER A 277 -3.46 -40.94 10.69
C SER A 277 -4.37 -41.21 9.49
N SER A 278 -4.11 -42.30 8.76
CA SER A 278 -4.76 -42.63 7.49
C SER A 278 -6.18 -43.21 7.61
N ASP A 279 -6.66 -43.45 8.83
CA ASP A 279 -7.97 -44.03 9.14
C ASP A 279 -9.14 -43.04 9.00
N GLY A 280 -8.88 -41.74 8.80
CA GLY A 280 -9.82 -40.72 8.31
C GLY A 280 -10.98 -40.33 9.24
N LEU A 281 -11.28 -41.12 10.27
CA LEU A 281 -12.43 -40.95 11.16
C LEU A 281 -12.18 -39.86 12.21
N LEU A 282 -12.98 -38.78 12.15
CA LEU A 282 -12.89 -37.69 13.13
C LEU A 282 -13.43 -38.13 14.51
N ILE A 283 -12.54 -38.12 15.50
CA ILE A 283 -12.85 -38.39 16.91
C ILE A 283 -13.62 -37.20 17.49
N LYS A 284 -14.93 -37.40 17.69
CA LYS A 284 -15.80 -36.42 18.37
C LYS A 284 -15.59 -36.44 19.90
N LYS A 285 -15.38 -35.27 20.50
CA LYS A 285 -15.47 -35.00 21.95
C LYS A 285 -16.50 -33.89 22.21
N CYS A 286 -16.75 -33.57 23.47
CA CYS A 286 -17.61 -32.44 23.87
C CYS A 286 -17.09 -31.75 25.13
N ALA A 287 -17.27 -30.42 25.21
CA ALA A 287 -16.84 -29.58 26.32
C ALA A 287 -17.86 -28.48 26.63
N LYS A 288 -17.90 -27.98 27.88
CA LYS A 288 -18.72 -26.80 28.26
C LYS A 288 -18.03 -25.48 27.97
N LYS A 289 -16.72 -25.38 28.24
CA LYS A 289 -15.86 -24.25 27.84
C LYS A 289 -14.68 -24.75 27.01
N VAL A 290 -14.17 -23.92 26.11
CA VAL A 290 -13.02 -24.24 25.25
C VAL A 290 -11.96 -23.15 25.37
N ILE A 291 -10.70 -23.55 25.59
CA ILE A 291 -9.53 -22.68 25.56
C ILE A 291 -8.67 -23.06 24.36
N LEU A 292 -8.47 -22.13 23.44
CA LEU A 292 -7.58 -22.28 22.29
C LEU A 292 -6.21 -21.71 22.65
N ALA A 293 -5.24 -22.59 22.93
CA ALA A 293 -3.86 -22.25 23.27
C ALA A 293 -2.90 -22.53 22.10
N VAL A 294 -3.36 -22.19 20.88
CA VAL A 294 -2.65 -22.42 19.61
C VAL A 294 -2.24 -21.10 18.94
N ASN A 295 -1.37 -21.17 17.94
CA ASN A 295 -0.89 -20.03 17.16
C ASN A 295 -1.90 -19.56 16.09
N ARG A 296 -1.61 -18.42 15.45
CA ARG A 296 -2.45 -17.77 14.44
C ARG A 296 -2.82 -18.70 13.26
N LEU A 297 -1.84 -19.34 12.63
CA LEU A 297 -2.06 -20.25 11.50
C LEU A 297 -2.98 -21.44 11.85
N SER A 298 -2.89 -21.95 13.08
CA SER A 298 -3.77 -23.01 13.58
C SER A 298 -5.22 -22.56 13.77
N LEU A 299 -5.46 -21.30 14.12
CA LEU A 299 -6.81 -20.71 14.24
C LEU A 299 -7.43 -20.39 12.87
N GLU A 300 -6.58 -20.05 11.89
CA GLU A 300 -6.97 -19.76 10.51
C GLU A 300 -7.40 -21.05 9.77
N ARG A 301 -6.69 -22.16 10.00
CA ARG A 301 -7.03 -23.51 9.47
C ARG A 301 -8.10 -24.26 10.29
N LEU A 302 -8.59 -23.69 11.39
CA LEU A 302 -9.64 -24.30 12.24
C LEU A 302 -11.04 -23.99 11.67
N ASP A 303 -11.92 -24.99 11.65
CA ASP A 303 -13.33 -24.77 11.30
C ASP A 303 -14.19 -24.50 12.55
N TRP A 304 -14.35 -23.23 12.87
CA TRP A 304 -15.13 -22.73 14.03
C TRP A 304 -16.06 -21.57 13.63
N GLN A 305 -16.53 -21.58 12.38
CA GLN A 305 -17.43 -20.55 11.85
C GLN A 305 -18.71 -20.43 12.69
N GLY A 306 -19.13 -19.20 12.97
CA GLY A 306 -20.30 -18.90 13.80
C GLY A 306 -20.04 -18.87 15.31
N LEU A 307 -18.80 -19.05 15.78
CA LEU A 307 -18.41 -18.94 17.20
C LEU A 307 -17.56 -17.69 17.52
N TYR A 308 -17.46 -16.76 16.56
CA TYR A 308 -16.73 -15.50 16.67
C TYR A 308 -17.41 -14.41 15.82
N GLN A 309 -17.23 -13.14 16.20
CA GLN A 309 -17.76 -11.99 15.46
C GLN A 309 -17.02 -11.79 14.13
N PRO A 310 -17.67 -11.34 13.03
CA PRO A 310 -17.06 -11.32 11.69
C PRO A 310 -15.70 -10.60 11.59
N HIS A 311 -15.48 -9.51 12.34
CA HIS A 311 -14.21 -8.78 12.36
C HIS A 311 -13.03 -9.59 12.92
N ILE A 312 -13.27 -10.61 13.75
CA ILE A 312 -12.22 -11.47 14.33
C ILE A 312 -11.44 -12.18 13.22
N ARG A 313 -12.09 -12.53 12.10
CA ARG A 313 -11.41 -13.11 10.94
C ARG A 313 -10.40 -12.14 10.31
N GLU A 314 -10.67 -10.84 10.36
CA GLU A 314 -9.70 -9.83 9.92
C GLU A 314 -8.50 -9.79 10.87
N TYR A 315 -8.73 -9.71 12.18
CA TYR A 315 -7.63 -9.70 13.15
C TYR A 315 -6.76 -10.98 13.05
N LEU A 316 -7.38 -12.15 12.86
CA LEU A 316 -6.69 -13.43 12.64
C LEU A 316 -5.81 -13.46 11.38
N THR A 317 -6.11 -12.66 10.35
CA THR A 317 -5.44 -12.71 9.03
C THR A 317 -4.59 -11.48 8.71
N LYS A 318 -4.82 -10.34 9.38
CA LYS A 318 -4.17 -9.05 9.07
C LYS A 318 -3.52 -8.35 10.25
N ALA A 319 -4.02 -8.49 11.49
CA ALA A 319 -3.54 -7.65 12.60
C ALA A 319 -2.11 -7.99 13.03
N VAL A 320 -1.69 -9.25 12.87
CA VAL A 320 -0.33 -9.72 13.19
C VAL A 320 0.17 -10.71 12.14
N LYS A 321 1.46 -10.61 11.79
CA LYS A 321 2.15 -11.53 10.87
C LYS A 321 3.03 -12.49 11.67
N ASP A 322 3.03 -13.77 11.32
CA ASP A 322 4.00 -14.75 11.82
C ASP A 322 5.36 -14.54 11.14
N ILE A 323 6.44 -14.48 11.92
CA ILE A 323 7.81 -14.41 11.39
C ILE A 323 8.42 -15.81 11.39
N SER A 324 8.85 -16.26 10.21
CA SER A 324 9.63 -17.48 10.07
C SER A 324 11.06 -17.25 10.55
N ALA A 325 11.58 -18.12 11.43
CA ALA A 325 12.95 -18.07 11.88
C ALA A 325 13.52 -19.47 12.12
N GLY A 326 14.83 -19.61 11.93
CA GLY A 326 15.56 -20.87 12.00
C GLY A 326 16.75 -20.81 12.94
N LYS A 327 17.13 -21.99 13.46
CA LYS A 327 18.37 -22.20 14.19
C LYS A 327 19.07 -23.48 13.75
N SER A 328 20.39 -23.49 13.81
CA SER A 328 21.19 -24.71 13.73
C SER A 328 22.28 -24.73 14.79
N TYR A 329 22.66 -25.94 15.20
CA TYR A 329 23.68 -26.21 16.21
C TYR A 329 24.57 -27.35 15.70
N LEU A 330 25.88 -27.17 15.81
CA LEU A 330 26.89 -28.20 15.53
C LEU A 330 27.74 -28.44 16.79
N SER A 331 28.02 -29.70 17.10
CA SER A 331 28.97 -30.10 18.15
C SER A 331 30.32 -30.47 17.54
N TYR A 332 31.39 -30.23 18.30
CA TYR A 332 32.76 -30.51 17.88
C TYR A 332 33.58 -31.03 19.07
N ASN A 333 34.55 -31.91 18.81
CA ASN A 333 35.45 -32.45 19.84
C ASN A 333 36.39 -31.40 20.46
N SER A 334 36.46 -30.18 19.89
CA SER A 334 37.17 -29.04 20.46
C SER A 334 36.56 -27.71 19.96
N PRO A 335 36.63 -26.61 20.74
CA PRO A 335 36.07 -25.31 20.38
C PRO A 335 37.01 -24.54 19.43
N TRP A 336 37.20 -25.06 18.22
CA TRP A 336 38.17 -24.57 17.22
C TRP A 336 38.04 -23.07 16.90
N TRP A 337 36.82 -22.50 16.98
CA TRP A 337 36.56 -21.08 16.72
C TRP A 337 37.25 -20.13 17.72
N LYS A 338 37.62 -20.63 18.92
CA LYS A 338 38.41 -19.87 19.91
C LYS A 338 39.87 -19.65 19.46
N SER A 339 40.32 -20.30 18.38
CA SER A 339 41.61 -20.01 17.73
C SER A 339 41.56 -18.82 16.75
N SER A 340 40.37 -18.28 16.47
CA SER A 340 40.22 -17.09 15.63
C SER A 340 40.86 -15.87 16.30
N PRO A 341 41.68 -15.06 15.59
CA PRO A 341 42.17 -13.78 16.11
C PRO A 341 41.03 -12.76 16.33
N LEU A 342 39.84 -13.04 15.78
CA LEU A 342 38.63 -12.24 15.95
C LEU A 342 37.63 -12.88 16.92
N TYR A 343 37.98 -13.95 17.65
CA TYR A 343 37.06 -14.66 18.54
C TYR A 343 36.18 -13.73 19.40
N SER A 344 34.92 -14.13 19.54
CA SER A 344 33.87 -13.57 20.38
C SER A 344 32.81 -14.64 20.59
N ASP A 345 32.09 -14.57 21.70
CA ASP A 345 31.02 -15.53 22.01
C ASP A 345 29.75 -15.33 21.16
N TYR A 346 29.68 -14.22 20.42
CA TYR A 346 28.58 -13.89 19.50
C TYR A 346 29.10 -13.19 18.23
N ALA A 347 28.49 -13.49 17.10
CA ALA A 347 28.75 -12.83 15.82
C ALA A 347 27.46 -12.50 15.06
N ILE A 348 27.51 -11.46 14.23
CA ILE A 348 26.48 -11.06 13.27
C ILE A 348 27.10 -11.06 11.86
N SER A 349 26.34 -11.47 10.84
CA SER A 349 26.78 -11.37 9.44
C SER A 349 25.63 -11.09 8.45
N ASP A 350 26.00 -10.80 7.21
CA ASP A 350 25.11 -10.71 6.04
C ASP A 350 24.80 -12.07 5.39
N THR A 351 25.49 -13.13 5.83
CA THR A 351 25.32 -14.52 5.35
C THR A 351 23.96 -15.13 5.77
N PRO A 352 23.51 -16.23 5.12
CA PRO A 352 22.32 -16.98 5.55
C PRO A 352 22.37 -17.57 6.96
N LEU A 353 23.53 -17.61 7.64
CA LEU A 353 23.62 -17.98 9.07
C LEU A 353 23.14 -16.85 9.99
N LYS A 354 23.34 -15.60 9.56
CA LYS A 354 22.98 -14.31 10.20
C LYS A 354 23.53 -14.04 11.60
N GLN A 355 23.48 -15.00 12.51
CA GLN A 355 24.03 -14.95 13.87
C GLN A 355 24.72 -16.28 14.23
N THR A 356 25.82 -16.23 14.97
CA THR A 356 26.41 -17.41 15.64
C THR A 356 26.61 -17.15 17.12
N TYR A 357 26.50 -18.19 17.96
CA TYR A 357 26.74 -18.10 19.41
C TYR A 357 27.59 -19.29 19.89
N ASP A 358 28.61 -19.04 20.69
CA ASP A 358 29.36 -20.07 21.41
C ASP A 358 28.50 -20.61 22.57
N PHE A 359 28.04 -21.87 22.48
CA PHE A 359 27.24 -22.52 23.53
C PHE A 359 28.10 -23.21 24.60
N GLY A 360 29.42 -23.06 24.52
CA GLY A 360 30.39 -23.48 25.53
C GLY A 360 30.95 -24.89 25.34
N THR A 361 31.85 -25.23 26.26
CA THR A 361 32.48 -26.54 26.38
C THR A 361 31.80 -27.35 27.49
N SER A 362 31.56 -28.63 27.23
CA SER A 362 30.98 -29.58 28.18
C SER A 362 31.87 -29.70 29.42
N LYS A 363 31.26 -29.57 30.59
CA LYS A 363 31.88 -29.82 31.90
C LYS A 363 31.85 -31.32 32.22
N ALA A 364 30.91 -32.06 31.64
CA ALA A 364 30.85 -33.52 31.72
C ALA A 364 31.95 -34.18 30.87
N ASN A 365 32.13 -33.75 29.62
CA ASN A 365 33.02 -34.36 28.63
C ASN A 365 33.92 -33.31 27.92
N PRO A 366 34.81 -32.59 28.61
CA PRO A 366 35.74 -31.68 27.95
C PRO A 366 36.71 -32.44 27.02
N PRO A 367 37.10 -31.89 25.85
CA PRO A 367 36.85 -30.53 25.36
C PRO A 367 35.66 -30.42 24.38
N ASN A 368 34.75 -31.39 24.36
CA ASN A 368 33.58 -31.38 23.47
C ASN A 368 32.75 -30.11 23.67
N SER A 369 32.44 -29.40 22.60
CA SER A 369 31.87 -28.04 22.64
C SER A 369 30.79 -27.86 21.59
N VAL A 370 29.84 -26.95 21.84
CA VAL A 370 28.70 -26.68 20.94
C VAL A 370 28.77 -25.25 20.41
N LEU A 371 28.57 -25.10 19.11
CA LEU A 371 28.39 -23.80 18.45
C LEU A 371 26.95 -23.73 17.92
N GLN A 372 26.19 -22.70 18.31
CA GLN A 372 24.99 -22.34 17.55
C GLN A 372 25.46 -21.69 16.25
N THR A 373 25.31 -22.42 15.15
CA THR A 373 25.84 -22.03 13.84
C THR A 373 24.90 -21.15 13.05
N MET A 374 23.61 -21.06 13.41
CA MET A 374 22.65 -20.14 12.81
C MET A 374 21.66 -19.61 13.86
N TYR A 375 21.32 -18.33 13.76
CA TYR A 375 20.03 -17.81 14.19
C TYR A 375 19.59 -16.74 13.18
N THR A 376 18.65 -17.09 12.30
CA THR A 376 18.23 -16.23 11.19
C THR A 376 16.71 -16.10 11.13
N ASP A 377 16.22 -14.95 10.68
CA ASP A 377 14.88 -14.76 10.12
C ASP A 377 15.00 -14.49 8.60
N LYS A 378 14.09 -13.70 8.01
CA LYS A 378 14.09 -13.30 6.59
C LYS A 378 13.79 -14.44 5.62
N THR A 379 12.64 -14.32 4.95
CA THR A 379 12.05 -15.32 4.05
C THR A 379 13.06 -15.96 3.07
N PRO A 380 13.87 -15.20 2.28
CA PRO A 380 14.95 -15.78 1.47
C PRO A 380 15.93 -16.72 2.19
N TYR A 381 16.38 -16.41 3.40
CA TYR A 381 17.31 -17.27 4.13
C TYR A 381 16.60 -18.52 4.67
N ILE A 382 15.35 -18.39 5.13
CA ILE A 382 14.56 -19.54 5.60
C ILE A 382 14.20 -20.48 4.45
N SER A 383 13.81 -19.97 3.28
CA SER A 383 13.57 -20.79 2.08
C SER A 383 14.83 -21.55 1.66
N TYR A 384 15.98 -20.87 1.64
CA TYR A 384 17.28 -21.51 1.33
C TYR A 384 17.59 -22.68 2.27
N TRP A 385 17.48 -22.49 3.59
CA TRP A 385 17.69 -23.59 4.54
C TRP A 385 16.59 -24.66 4.49
N LYS A 386 15.35 -24.30 4.13
CA LYS A 386 14.25 -25.26 3.93
C LYS A 386 14.54 -26.21 2.78
N GLU A 387 14.98 -25.69 1.63
CA GLU A 387 15.32 -26.50 0.45
C GLU A 387 16.47 -27.47 0.74
N LEU A 388 17.47 -27.07 1.55
CA LEU A 388 18.54 -27.95 2.01
C LEU A 388 18.02 -29.04 2.96
N VAL A 389 17.15 -28.68 3.91
CA VAL A 389 16.50 -29.64 4.82
C VAL A 389 15.67 -30.67 4.05
N GLU A 390 14.83 -30.23 3.10
CA GLU A 390 13.98 -31.08 2.27
C GLU A 390 14.78 -31.94 1.27
N ARG A 391 16.01 -31.55 0.92
CA ARG A 391 16.92 -32.34 0.07
C ARG A 391 17.67 -33.42 0.85
N GLU A 392 18.22 -33.12 2.03
CA GLU A 392 19.00 -34.08 2.81
C GLU A 392 18.16 -35.00 3.70
N ASN A 393 16.89 -34.66 3.96
CA ASN A 393 15.98 -35.49 4.77
C ASN A 393 14.85 -36.06 3.90
N SER A 394 14.76 -37.39 3.77
CA SER A 394 13.57 -38.00 3.18
C SER A 394 12.32 -37.65 4.00
N ASP A 395 11.16 -37.56 3.36
CA ASP A 395 9.85 -37.46 4.00
C ASP A 395 9.73 -36.33 5.04
N VAL A 396 10.13 -35.09 4.71
CA VAL A 396 9.81 -33.91 5.54
C VAL A 396 8.30 -33.62 5.47
N THR A 397 7.67 -33.37 6.62
CA THR A 397 6.20 -33.23 6.74
C THR A 397 5.76 -32.04 7.60
N ASP A 398 4.54 -31.55 7.31
CA ASP A 398 3.82 -30.45 7.99
C ASP A 398 3.52 -30.86 9.46
N GLY A 399 4.52 -30.71 10.33
CA GLY A 399 4.51 -31.12 11.74
C GLY A 399 5.93 -31.27 12.35
N ASP A 400 6.95 -31.41 11.50
CA ASP A 400 8.30 -31.78 11.91
C ASP A 400 9.10 -30.58 12.44
N ILE A 401 9.84 -30.79 13.53
CA ILE A 401 10.44 -29.69 14.32
C ILE A 401 11.95 -29.57 14.11
N ALA A 402 12.65 -30.70 14.02
CA ALA A 402 14.11 -30.76 14.05
C ALA A 402 14.60 -31.85 13.10
N PHE A 403 15.70 -31.55 12.42
CA PHE A 403 16.27 -32.37 11.37
C PHE A 403 17.77 -32.52 11.63
N PRO A 404 18.38 -33.71 11.43
CA PRO A 404 19.82 -33.82 11.35
C PRO A 404 20.36 -32.95 10.22
N MET A 405 21.52 -32.34 10.43
CA MET A 405 22.27 -31.69 9.36
C MET A 405 23.09 -32.75 8.63
N GLY A 406 22.85 -32.91 7.33
CA GLY A 406 23.63 -33.80 6.48
C GLY A 406 24.93 -33.13 6.03
N LYS A 407 25.66 -33.82 5.16
CA LYS A 407 26.99 -33.38 4.72
C LYS A 407 26.93 -32.05 3.97
N GLU A 408 25.92 -31.85 3.13
CA GLU A 408 25.81 -30.63 2.32
C GLU A 408 25.49 -29.42 3.19
N MET A 409 24.54 -29.53 4.15
CA MET A 409 24.30 -28.47 5.13
C MET A 409 25.55 -28.17 5.97
N VAL A 410 26.29 -29.19 6.40
CA VAL A 410 27.54 -29.02 7.16
C VAL A 410 28.63 -28.34 6.34
N ASP A 411 28.89 -28.77 5.11
CA ASP A 411 29.92 -28.18 4.24
C ASP A 411 29.58 -26.71 3.89
N ILE A 412 28.29 -26.39 3.67
CA ILE A 412 27.78 -25.02 3.49
C ILE A 412 27.94 -24.18 4.76
N THR A 413 27.54 -24.69 5.93
CA THR A 413 27.71 -24.01 7.21
C THR A 413 29.19 -23.73 7.49
N ASN A 414 30.07 -24.71 7.32
CA ASN A 414 31.51 -24.55 7.52
C ASN A 414 32.13 -23.50 6.57
N LYS A 415 31.65 -23.40 5.32
CA LYS A 415 32.05 -22.32 4.39
C LYS A 415 31.69 -20.92 4.91
N TYR A 416 30.49 -20.73 5.45
CA TYR A 416 30.10 -19.44 6.03
C TYR A 416 30.79 -19.16 7.37
N LEU A 417 31.02 -20.17 8.21
CA LEU A 417 31.79 -20.04 9.45
C LEU A 417 33.26 -19.68 9.19
N SER A 418 33.87 -20.25 8.14
CA SER A 418 35.22 -19.90 7.68
C SER A 418 35.34 -18.40 7.36
N TYR A 419 34.34 -17.84 6.66
CA TYR A 419 34.24 -16.39 6.45
C TYR A 419 34.05 -15.63 7.78
N ILE A 420 33.04 -15.96 8.59
CA ILE A 420 32.69 -15.22 9.82
C ILE A 420 33.87 -15.14 10.80
N TYR A 421 34.58 -16.24 11.03
CA TYR A 421 35.68 -16.32 12.00
C TYR A 421 37.07 -16.06 11.40
N GLN A 422 37.19 -15.74 10.10
CA GLN A 422 38.45 -15.60 9.36
C GLN A 422 39.42 -16.79 9.56
N LEU A 423 38.89 -18.02 9.52
CA LEU A 423 39.68 -19.25 9.63
C LEU A 423 39.60 -20.05 8.32
N PRO A 424 40.72 -20.55 7.76
CA PRO A 424 40.70 -21.37 6.55
C PRO A 424 39.76 -22.57 6.66
N SER A 425 38.98 -22.87 5.61
CA SER A 425 37.98 -23.95 5.64
C SER A 425 38.56 -25.33 6.00
N ASN A 426 39.86 -25.56 5.75
CA ASN A 426 40.57 -26.80 6.07
C ASN A 426 41.04 -26.91 7.53
N VAL A 427 40.90 -25.86 8.37
CA VAL A 427 41.13 -25.94 9.82
C VAL A 427 39.83 -26.05 10.63
N ILE A 428 38.67 -26.00 9.96
CA ILE A 428 37.38 -26.31 10.57
C ILE A 428 37.19 -27.83 10.54
N PRO A 429 37.17 -28.52 11.70
CA PRO A 429 36.93 -29.96 11.74
C PRO A 429 35.49 -30.29 11.33
N GLN A 430 35.25 -31.52 10.87
CA GLN A 430 33.89 -32.02 10.70
C GLN A 430 33.20 -32.14 12.09
N PRO A 431 31.92 -31.77 12.23
CA PRO A 431 31.19 -31.84 13.48
C PRO A 431 30.90 -33.30 13.87
N THR A 432 30.62 -33.52 15.15
CA THR A 432 30.29 -34.84 15.70
C THR A 432 28.79 -35.14 15.60
N ASN A 433 27.95 -34.13 15.85
CA ASN A 433 26.52 -34.12 15.57
C ASN A 433 26.10 -32.74 15.05
N GLY A 434 24.93 -32.69 14.40
CA GLY A 434 24.34 -31.45 13.91
C GLY A 434 22.82 -31.50 13.84
N VAL A 435 22.16 -30.42 14.24
CA VAL A 435 20.69 -30.31 14.20
C VAL A 435 20.25 -28.92 13.74
N ILE A 436 19.21 -28.88 12.89
CA ILE A 436 18.59 -27.67 12.37
C ILE A 436 17.07 -27.70 12.63
N SER A 437 16.48 -26.52 12.88
CA SER A 437 15.04 -26.33 13.13
C SER A 437 14.56 -25.05 12.45
N LEU A 438 13.45 -25.14 11.72
CA LEU A 438 12.91 -24.05 10.89
C LEU A 438 11.43 -23.82 11.22
N TRP A 439 11.14 -22.85 12.08
CA TRP A 439 9.77 -22.57 12.53
C TRP A 439 9.01 -21.78 11.45
N HIS A 440 8.40 -22.50 10.51
CA HIS A 440 7.63 -21.95 9.39
C HIS A 440 6.42 -22.85 9.02
N ALA A 441 6.61 -24.18 9.02
CA ALA A 441 5.60 -25.17 8.67
C ALA A 441 4.39 -25.19 9.64
N TYR A 442 3.28 -25.79 9.21
CA TYR A 442 2.17 -26.11 10.12
C TYR A 442 2.62 -27.22 11.09
N PRO A 443 2.08 -27.30 12.34
CA PRO A 443 1.11 -26.40 12.94
C PRO A 443 1.68 -25.04 13.36
N TYR A 444 2.99 -24.83 13.36
CA TYR A 444 3.65 -23.73 14.08
C TYR A 444 3.54 -22.35 13.41
N GLY A 445 3.65 -22.27 12.09
CA GLY A 445 3.48 -21.06 11.26
C GLY A 445 4.58 -19.99 11.36
N GLY A 446 5.29 -19.91 12.48
CA GLY A 446 6.40 -18.98 12.70
C GLY A 446 7.08 -19.20 14.05
N ALA A 447 8.29 -18.66 14.21
CA ALA A 447 8.99 -18.64 15.50
C ALA A 447 8.42 -17.58 16.45
N TRP A 448 8.09 -16.41 15.93
CA TRP A 448 7.58 -15.25 16.65
C TRP A 448 6.58 -14.48 15.77
N GLN A 449 6.15 -13.29 16.18
CA GLN A 449 5.09 -12.50 15.54
C GLN A 449 5.46 -11.00 15.52
N VAL A 450 4.89 -10.24 14.59
CA VAL A 450 4.90 -8.75 14.57
C VAL A 450 3.49 -8.20 14.43
N TRP A 451 3.22 -7.03 15.00
CA TRP A 451 1.94 -6.33 14.80
C TRP A 451 1.97 -5.50 13.51
N MET A 452 0.97 -5.67 12.65
CA MET A 452 0.89 -4.92 11.40
C MET A 452 0.35 -3.50 11.64
N PRO A 453 0.70 -2.52 10.78
CA PRO A 453 0.13 -1.18 10.84
C PRO A 453 -1.40 -1.17 10.70
N GLY A 454 -2.05 -0.19 11.33
CA GLY A 454 -3.49 0.04 11.32
C GLY A 454 -4.24 -0.43 12.57
N TYR A 455 -3.63 -1.24 13.42
CA TYR A 455 -4.32 -1.90 14.55
C TYR A 455 -3.90 -1.37 15.92
N ILE A 456 -4.89 -1.11 16.80
CA ILE A 456 -4.67 -0.72 18.20
C ILE A 456 -4.63 -1.98 19.06
N TRP A 457 -3.45 -2.33 19.58
CA TRP A 457 -3.18 -3.71 20.04
C TRP A 457 -4.03 -4.15 21.24
N HIS A 458 -4.39 -3.23 22.14
CA HIS A 458 -5.17 -3.56 23.34
C HIS A 458 -6.67 -3.76 23.03
N GLU A 459 -7.20 -3.08 22.01
CA GLU A 459 -8.57 -3.31 21.50
C GLU A 459 -8.68 -4.66 20.80
N VAL A 460 -7.65 -5.02 20.02
CA VAL A 460 -7.55 -6.34 19.40
C VAL A 460 -7.37 -7.43 20.45
N GLU A 461 -6.44 -7.27 21.41
CA GLU A 461 -6.23 -8.23 22.51
C GLU A 461 -7.53 -8.55 23.27
N LYS A 462 -8.31 -7.53 23.62
CA LYS A 462 -9.58 -7.66 24.35
C LYS A 462 -10.63 -8.45 23.55
N GLN A 463 -10.76 -8.17 22.25
CA GLN A 463 -11.71 -8.85 21.37
C GLN A 463 -11.24 -10.26 20.98
N MET A 464 -9.93 -10.45 20.80
CA MET A 464 -9.34 -11.76 20.49
C MET A 464 -9.40 -12.72 21.68
N THR A 465 -9.21 -12.24 22.92
CA THR A 465 -9.32 -13.07 24.13
C THR A 465 -10.70 -13.74 24.26
N LYS A 466 -11.78 -13.01 23.93
CA LYS A 466 -13.14 -13.54 23.87
C LYS A 466 -13.82 -13.18 22.51
N PRO A 467 -13.62 -13.99 21.46
CA PRO A 467 -14.05 -13.70 20.07
C PRO A 467 -15.56 -13.48 19.86
N SER A 468 -16.40 -14.05 20.72
CA SER A 468 -17.85 -13.90 20.73
C SER A 468 -18.30 -13.61 22.15
N LYS A 469 -19.21 -12.64 22.33
CA LYS A 469 -19.76 -12.29 23.65
C LYS A 469 -20.57 -13.45 24.25
N ASP A 470 -21.20 -14.25 23.39
CA ASP A 470 -22.22 -15.25 23.72
C ASP A 470 -21.69 -16.69 23.73
N ASP A 471 -20.37 -16.86 23.53
CA ASP A 471 -19.67 -18.14 23.56
C ASP A 471 -18.67 -18.22 24.72
N ASP A 472 -18.47 -19.45 25.20
CA ASP A 472 -17.44 -19.84 26.18
C ASP A 472 -16.23 -20.44 25.44
N VAL A 473 -15.83 -19.80 24.34
CA VAL A 473 -14.61 -20.10 23.58
C VAL A 473 -13.63 -18.95 23.78
N PHE A 474 -12.47 -19.24 24.35
CA PHE A 474 -11.47 -18.26 24.75
C PHE A 474 -10.15 -18.51 24.01
N LEU A 475 -9.47 -17.44 23.61
CA LEU A 475 -8.17 -17.53 22.95
C LEU A 475 -7.06 -17.11 23.92
N VAL A 476 -6.03 -17.95 24.06
CA VAL A 476 -4.85 -17.68 24.89
C VAL A 476 -3.58 -17.83 24.06
N SER A 477 -3.43 -16.96 23.06
CA SER A 477 -2.31 -16.96 22.12
C SER A 477 -1.40 -15.75 22.34
N ASN A 478 -0.07 -15.95 22.34
CA ASN A 478 0.88 -14.85 22.45
C ASN A 478 0.81 -13.88 21.26
N ALA A 479 0.29 -14.34 20.12
CA ALA A 479 0.19 -13.59 18.88
C ALA A 479 -0.65 -12.30 19.02
N PHE A 480 -1.63 -12.27 19.93
CA PHE A 480 -2.55 -11.12 20.08
C PHE A 480 -2.35 -10.37 21.41
N ASN A 481 -1.17 -10.44 22.02
CA ASN A 481 -0.90 -9.75 23.28
C ASN A 481 -0.38 -8.30 23.06
N SER A 482 -0.93 -7.35 23.81
CA SER A 482 -0.77 -5.90 23.62
C SER A 482 0.43 -5.28 24.36
N ARG A 483 1.07 -6.02 25.26
CA ARG A 483 2.15 -5.53 26.13
C ARG A 483 3.51 -5.64 25.47
N SER A 484 4.44 -4.79 25.88
CA SER A 484 5.82 -4.83 25.42
C SER A 484 6.46 -6.19 25.76
N PHE A 485 7.30 -6.70 24.85
CA PHE A 485 7.87 -8.06 24.89
C PHE A 485 6.85 -9.23 24.77
N SER A 486 5.60 -8.96 24.32
CA SER A 486 4.53 -9.95 24.05
C SER A 486 4.95 -11.16 23.20
N TYR A 487 5.87 -10.97 22.26
CA TYR A 487 6.36 -12.01 21.33
C TYR A 487 7.17 -13.12 22.03
N TRP A 488 7.65 -12.86 23.25
CA TRP A 488 8.41 -13.81 24.05
C TRP A 488 7.47 -14.71 24.88
N THR A 489 8.05 -15.76 25.47
CA THR A 489 7.39 -16.75 26.35
C THR A 489 6.52 -16.14 27.46
N ASN A 490 6.77 -14.90 27.89
CA ASN A 490 5.97 -14.19 28.89
C ASN A 490 4.57 -13.79 28.38
N GLY A 491 4.45 -13.32 27.13
CA GLY A 491 3.16 -12.90 26.56
C GLY A 491 2.17 -14.05 26.40
N ALA A 492 2.67 -15.27 26.25
CA ALA A 492 1.86 -16.49 26.29
C ALA A 492 1.18 -16.72 27.65
N LEU A 493 1.83 -16.37 28.77
CA LEU A 493 1.22 -16.42 30.10
C LEU A 493 0.25 -15.25 30.31
N GLN A 494 0.59 -14.05 29.84
CA GLN A 494 -0.28 -12.86 29.96
C GLN A 494 -1.59 -13.04 29.18
N ALA A 495 -1.56 -13.69 28.01
CA ALA A 495 -2.76 -14.09 27.28
C ALA A 495 -3.66 -15.04 28.08
N VAL A 496 -3.09 -15.93 28.90
CA VAL A 496 -3.86 -16.79 29.81
C VAL A 496 -4.46 -15.99 30.96
N GLU A 497 -3.69 -15.08 31.58
CA GLU A 497 -4.15 -14.24 32.69
C GLU A 497 -5.38 -13.38 32.32
N LEU A 498 -5.45 -12.90 31.07
CA LEU A 498 -6.62 -12.18 30.54
C LEU A 498 -7.88 -13.05 30.47
N ALA A 499 -7.74 -14.36 30.25
CA ALA A 499 -8.87 -15.29 30.19
C ALA A 499 -9.33 -15.78 31.58
N MET A 500 -8.46 -15.75 32.60
CA MET A 500 -8.74 -16.33 33.94
C MET A 500 -10.00 -15.80 34.65
N PRO A 501 -10.38 -14.52 34.56
CA PRO A 501 -11.62 -14.01 35.15
C PRO A 501 -12.88 -14.75 34.66
N TYR A 502 -12.93 -15.20 33.40
CA TYR A 502 -14.07 -15.94 32.84
C TYR A 502 -14.20 -17.39 33.37
N PHE A 503 -13.25 -17.83 34.21
CA PHE A 503 -13.24 -19.09 34.95
C PHE A 503 -13.35 -18.89 36.47
N GLY A 504 -13.61 -17.66 36.93
CA GLY A 504 -13.74 -17.33 38.35
C GLY A 504 -12.40 -17.26 39.10
N LEU A 505 -11.30 -16.97 38.40
CA LEU A 505 -9.97 -16.81 39.00
C LEU A 505 -9.41 -15.41 38.74
N GLU A 506 -8.80 -14.80 39.75
CA GLU A 506 -8.13 -13.50 39.62
C GLU A 506 -6.92 -13.57 38.65
N SER A 507 -6.63 -12.43 38.01
CA SER A 507 -5.37 -12.23 37.30
C SER A 507 -4.21 -12.13 38.29
N ARG A 508 -3.11 -12.82 38.00
CA ARG A 508 -1.83 -12.70 38.70
C ARG A 508 -0.95 -11.58 38.13
N ASP A 509 -1.20 -11.17 36.89
CA ASP A 509 -0.62 -9.94 36.36
C ASP A 509 -1.50 -8.76 36.79
N LYS A 510 -1.02 -8.01 37.78
CA LYS A 510 -1.74 -6.86 38.35
C LYS A 510 -1.87 -5.68 37.38
N SER A 511 -1.11 -5.63 36.29
CA SER A 511 -1.27 -4.58 35.26
C SER A 511 -2.62 -4.67 34.54
N ILE A 512 -3.17 -5.88 34.42
CA ILE A 512 -4.42 -6.16 33.69
C ILE A 512 -5.64 -5.48 34.33
N ILE A 513 -5.60 -5.25 35.65
CA ILE A 513 -6.71 -4.70 36.45
C ILE A 513 -7.08 -3.28 35.98
N ILE A 514 -6.12 -2.50 35.47
CA ILE A 514 -6.33 -1.11 35.04
C ILE A 514 -7.14 -1.02 33.73
N LEU A 515 -6.97 -1.97 32.81
CA LEU A 515 -7.72 -2.05 31.54
C LEU A 515 -9.09 -2.73 31.68
N THR A 516 -9.44 -3.21 32.88
CA THR A 516 -10.76 -3.75 33.23
C THR A 516 -11.69 -2.70 33.87
N LEU A 517 -11.54 -1.42 33.46
CA LEU A 517 -12.49 -0.36 33.79
C LEU A 517 -13.93 -0.75 33.41
N GLN A 518 -14.83 -0.38 34.30
CA GLN A 518 -16.18 -0.94 34.43
C GLN A 518 -16.99 -0.86 33.13
N LEU A 519 -17.48 -2.02 32.67
CA LEU A 519 -18.76 -2.05 31.97
C LEU A 519 -19.84 -1.86 33.04
N ASP A 520 -20.26 -0.62 33.23
CA ASP A 520 -21.44 -0.33 34.05
C ASP A 520 -22.67 -0.99 33.41
N SER A 521 -23.49 -1.64 34.22
CA SER A 521 -24.63 -2.44 33.75
C SER A 521 -25.94 -1.65 33.69
N SER A 522 -25.90 -0.32 33.83
CA SER A 522 -27.05 0.55 33.64
C SER A 522 -27.46 0.61 32.17
N CYS A 523 -28.70 0.25 31.87
CA CYS A 523 -29.32 0.56 30.59
C CYS A 523 -29.90 1.98 30.64
N ASP A 524 -29.54 2.86 29.71
CA ASP A 524 -30.18 4.18 29.58
C ASP A 524 -31.64 4.03 29.11
N ASP A 525 -32.51 4.94 29.56
CA ASP A 525 -33.87 5.07 29.00
C ASP A 525 -33.85 5.68 27.59
N ILE A 526 -32.91 6.61 27.34
CA ILE A 526 -32.74 7.33 26.08
C ILE A 526 -31.25 7.57 25.80
N ALA A 527 -30.71 6.92 24.78
CA ALA A 527 -29.39 7.23 24.22
C ALA A 527 -29.53 8.22 23.05
N ILE A 528 -28.80 9.33 23.10
CA ILE A 528 -28.70 10.35 22.05
C ILE A 528 -27.32 10.24 21.40
N ILE A 529 -27.25 9.91 20.12
CA ILE A 529 -25.98 9.75 19.40
C ILE A 529 -25.66 11.05 18.64
N GLY A 530 -24.56 11.71 19.04
CA GLY A 530 -24.01 12.94 18.48
C GLY A 530 -24.35 14.19 19.29
N ALA A 531 -23.33 14.88 19.81
CA ALA A 531 -23.42 16.17 20.51
C ALA A 531 -23.35 17.38 19.55
N GLY A 532 -23.91 17.24 18.35
CA GLY A 532 -24.21 18.37 17.46
C GLY A 532 -25.43 19.16 17.93
N ILE A 533 -25.65 20.35 17.35
CA ILE A 533 -26.76 21.26 17.74
C ILE A 533 -28.13 20.58 17.89
N ALA A 534 -28.46 19.61 17.03
CA ALA A 534 -29.72 18.86 17.12
C ALA A 534 -29.76 17.89 18.32
N GLY A 535 -28.66 17.22 18.64
CA GLY A 535 -28.57 16.30 19.78
C GLY A 535 -28.50 17.03 21.12
N THR A 536 -27.75 18.13 21.20
CA THR A 536 -27.73 19.00 22.39
C THR A 536 -29.09 19.68 22.61
N TYR A 537 -29.78 20.10 21.54
CA TYR A 537 -31.14 20.63 21.64
C TYR A 537 -32.15 19.54 22.03
N ALA A 538 -32.05 18.33 21.49
CA ALA A 538 -32.91 17.20 21.86
C ALA A 538 -32.73 16.84 23.35
N ALA A 539 -31.48 16.70 23.83
CA ALA A 539 -31.19 16.46 25.24
C ALA A 539 -31.76 17.58 26.12
N TRP A 540 -31.53 18.85 25.75
CA TRP A 540 -32.07 20.00 26.46
C TRP A 540 -33.61 20.03 26.47
N ARG A 541 -34.30 19.70 25.37
CA ARG A 541 -35.78 19.59 25.36
C ARG A 541 -36.29 18.37 26.13
N LEU A 542 -35.50 17.30 26.23
CA LEU A 542 -35.82 16.11 27.02
C LEU A 542 -35.44 16.24 28.51
N ARG A 543 -34.70 17.28 28.92
CA ARG A 543 -34.25 17.49 30.33
C ARG A 543 -35.37 17.60 31.36
N GLU A 544 -36.59 17.89 30.89
CA GLU A 544 -37.83 17.99 31.68
C GLU A 544 -38.55 16.63 31.81
N GLN A 545 -38.04 15.56 31.20
CA GLN A 545 -38.55 14.18 31.31
C GLN A 545 -37.84 13.43 32.43
N ASN A 546 -38.60 12.71 33.27
CA ASN A 546 -38.04 11.87 34.34
C ASN A 546 -37.49 10.54 33.79
N LYS A 547 -36.35 10.60 33.09
CA LYS A 547 -35.68 9.48 32.40
C LYS A 547 -34.16 9.62 32.42
N GLN A 548 -33.44 8.50 32.40
CA GLN A 548 -31.99 8.47 32.19
C GLN A 548 -31.67 8.76 30.72
N ILE A 549 -31.20 9.98 30.45
CA ILE A 549 -30.82 10.47 29.12
C ILE A 549 -29.29 10.60 29.04
N THR A 550 -28.66 9.88 28.12
CA THR A 550 -27.21 9.90 27.93
C THR A 550 -26.86 10.33 26.50
N ILE A 551 -25.93 11.28 26.36
CA ILE A 551 -25.43 11.74 25.07
C ILE A 551 -24.08 11.06 24.79
N TYR A 552 -23.99 10.34 23.68
CA TYR A 552 -22.76 9.73 23.18
C TYR A 552 -22.23 10.54 22.00
N GLU A 553 -21.04 11.12 22.14
CA GLU A 553 -20.32 11.79 21.05
C GLU A 553 -19.08 10.98 20.69
N PHE A 554 -18.77 10.88 19.40
CA PHE A 554 -17.62 10.12 18.88
C PHE A 554 -16.32 10.92 18.95
N SER A 555 -16.42 12.24 18.75
CA SER A 555 -15.27 13.16 18.78
C SER A 555 -15.00 13.69 20.19
N ASN A 556 -13.84 14.32 20.38
CA ASN A 556 -13.47 15.00 21.61
C ASN A 556 -14.09 16.41 21.75
N ARG A 557 -15.11 16.77 20.96
CA ARG A 557 -15.70 18.11 20.95
C ARG A 557 -17.22 18.12 20.77
N VAL A 558 -17.86 19.12 21.36
CA VAL A 558 -19.28 19.44 21.19
C VAL A 558 -19.46 20.34 19.97
N GLY A 559 -20.60 20.21 19.28
CA GLY A 559 -21.07 21.13 18.23
C GLY A 559 -21.29 20.53 16.85
N GLY A 560 -20.66 19.40 16.53
CA GLY A 560 -20.81 18.73 15.22
C GLY A 560 -20.36 19.65 14.06
N ARG A 561 -21.31 20.12 13.24
CA ARG A 561 -21.03 21.09 12.14
C ARG A 561 -20.88 22.55 12.58
N MET A 562 -21.06 22.85 13.87
CA MET A 562 -20.61 24.11 14.47
C MET A 562 -19.19 23.91 15.00
N TYR A 563 -18.30 24.87 14.72
CA TYR A 563 -16.92 24.89 15.21
C TYR A 563 -16.35 26.31 15.09
N THR A 564 -16.14 26.94 16.24
CA THR A 564 -15.51 28.26 16.37
C THR A 564 -14.08 28.07 16.89
N LEU A 565 -13.17 28.92 16.43
CA LEU A 565 -11.78 28.95 16.83
C LEU A 565 -11.31 30.37 17.13
N HIS A 566 -10.32 30.48 18.03
CA HIS A 566 -9.67 31.73 18.40
C HIS A 566 -8.19 31.69 18.00
N PHE A 567 -7.65 32.80 17.50
CA PHE A 567 -6.24 32.86 17.11
C PHE A 567 -5.32 33.19 18.32
N PRO A 568 -4.02 32.81 18.25
CA PRO A 568 -3.01 33.30 19.19
C PRO A 568 -3.03 34.83 19.30
N GLY A 569 -3.15 35.37 20.51
CA GLY A 569 -2.96 36.80 20.79
C GLY A 569 -4.12 37.74 20.42
N ILE A 570 -5.18 37.24 19.78
CA ILE A 570 -6.39 38.01 19.41
C ILE A 570 -7.66 37.20 19.75
N PRO A 571 -7.96 37.01 21.05
CA PRO A 571 -9.03 36.12 21.50
C PRO A 571 -10.43 36.59 21.10
N ASP A 572 -10.63 37.90 20.97
CA ASP A 572 -11.92 38.55 20.69
C ASP A 572 -12.40 38.35 19.24
N ILE A 573 -11.55 37.77 18.37
CA ILE A 573 -11.90 37.45 16.98
C ILE A 573 -12.26 35.97 16.87
N ASN A 574 -13.56 35.69 16.90
CA ASN A 574 -14.13 34.38 16.58
C ASN A 574 -13.95 34.05 15.09
N ILE A 575 -13.42 32.87 14.78
CA ILE A 575 -13.29 32.38 13.41
C ILE A 575 -14.07 31.08 13.27
N GLU A 576 -15.12 31.14 12.45
CA GLU A 576 -16.09 30.08 12.27
C GLU A 576 -15.66 29.18 11.11
N LEU A 577 -15.26 27.94 11.43
CA LEU A 577 -15.09 26.87 10.43
C LEU A 577 -16.39 26.08 10.20
N GLY A 578 -17.45 26.40 10.96
CA GLY A 578 -18.78 25.83 10.82
C GLY A 578 -19.83 26.87 10.40
N ALA A 579 -21.03 26.80 10.98
CA ALA A 579 -22.06 27.81 10.79
C ALA A 579 -21.59 29.18 11.32
N MET A 580 -21.56 30.20 10.46
CA MET A 580 -20.92 31.50 10.76
C MET A 580 -21.88 32.64 11.17
N ARG A 581 -23.16 32.53 10.79
CA ARG A 581 -24.20 33.57 10.95
C ARG A 581 -25.59 32.95 10.85
N TYR A 582 -26.59 33.68 11.33
CA TYR A 582 -28.01 33.35 11.17
C TYR A 582 -28.83 34.63 10.91
N ARG A 583 -30.11 34.50 10.53
CA ARG A 583 -31.04 35.62 10.36
C ARG A 583 -32.19 35.51 11.35
N PRO A 584 -32.36 36.45 12.32
CA PRO A 584 -33.39 36.35 13.35
C PRO A 584 -34.82 36.16 12.84
N GLU A 585 -35.19 36.92 11.82
CA GLU A 585 -36.55 36.95 11.26
C GLU A 585 -36.90 35.66 10.49
N GLU A 586 -35.94 35.12 9.72
CA GLU A 586 -36.12 33.88 8.95
C GLU A 586 -35.96 32.61 9.81
N GLN A 587 -35.14 32.67 10.88
CA GLN A 587 -34.73 31.51 11.67
C GLN A 587 -35.19 31.61 13.13
N LYS A 588 -36.44 32.05 13.33
CA LYS A 588 -37.00 32.40 14.65
C LYS A 588 -36.74 31.34 15.74
N LEU A 589 -36.94 30.05 15.48
CA LEU A 589 -36.68 28.99 16.46
C LEU A 589 -35.23 28.99 16.98
N LEU A 590 -34.25 29.24 16.11
CA LEU A 590 -32.85 29.35 16.49
C LEU A 590 -32.60 30.66 17.26
N ASN A 591 -33.17 31.78 16.81
CA ASN A 591 -33.06 33.07 17.48
C ASN A 591 -33.61 33.02 18.92
N ASP A 592 -34.82 32.53 19.08
CA ASP A 592 -35.52 32.44 20.37
C ASP A 592 -34.77 31.48 21.31
N THR A 593 -34.16 30.42 20.78
CA THR A 593 -33.26 29.52 21.54
C THR A 593 -31.98 30.25 21.98
N ILE A 594 -31.33 31.04 21.11
CA ILE A 594 -30.12 31.81 21.46
C ILE A 594 -30.43 32.85 22.55
N LEU A 595 -31.57 33.55 22.44
CA LEU A 595 -32.06 34.50 23.45
C LEU A 595 -32.38 33.80 24.78
N GLN A 596 -33.04 32.64 24.75
CA GLN A 596 -33.36 31.86 25.96
C GLN A 596 -32.12 31.30 26.66
N LEU A 597 -31.02 31.08 25.93
CA LEU A 597 -29.70 30.71 26.46
C LEU A 597 -28.87 31.92 26.96
N GLY A 598 -29.40 33.15 26.83
CA GLY A 598 -28.70 34.37 27.25
C GLY A 598 -27.43 34.69 26.46
N LEU A 599 -27.25 34.11 25.27
CA LEU A 599 -26.04 34.28 24.48
C LEU A 599 -26.02 35.66 23.79
N PRO A 600 -24.89 36.40 23.84
CA PRO A 600 -24.80 37.74 23.27
C PRO A 600 -24.82 37.70 21.74
N ILE A 601 -25.68 38.51 21.12
CA ILE A 601 -25.90 38.57 19.67
C ILE A 601 -25.34 39.89 19.12
N ILE A 602 -24.56 39.81 18.04
CA ILE A 602 -24.00 40.97 17.33
C ILE A 602 -24.32 40.93 15.84
N ASP A 603 -24.18 42.06 15.16
CA ASP A 603 -24.25 42.14 13.69
C ASP A 603 -23.08 41.38 13.06
N PHE A 604 -23.36 40.61 12.00
CA PHE A 604 -22.32 39.87 11.30
C PHE A 604 -21.54 40.80 10.35
N PRO A 605 -20.23 41.02 10.56
CA PRO A 605 -19.49 42.10 9.90
C PRO A 605 -19.23 41.88 8.40
N LEU A 606 -19.33 40.65 7.90
CA LEU A 606 -19.06 40.30 6.50
C LEU A 606 -20.36 40.14 5.69
N GLY A 607 -21.13 41.23 5.62
CA GLY A 607 -22.23 41.39 4.67
C GLY A 607 -21.74 41.78 3.27
N ILE A 608 -22.63 41.69 2.28
CA ILE A 608 -22.42 42.39 1.00
C ILE A 608 -22.67 43.88 1.28
N HIS A 609 -21.70 44.73 0.96
CA HIS A 609 -21.80 46.18 1.08
C HIS A 609 -21.76 46.81 -0.31
N LYS A 610 -22.22 48.06 -0.44
CA LYS A 610 -22.10 48.80 -1.71
C LYS A 610 -20.64 48.84 -2.22
N ASP A 611 -19.68 48.89 -1.30
CA ASP A 611 -18.24 48.94 -1.57
C ASP A 611 -17.60 47.56 -1.80
N THR A 612 -18.37 46.47 -1.78
CA THR A 612 -17.88 45.12 -2.09
C THR A 612 -17.34 45.09 -3.51
N ARG A 613 -16.02 44.92 -3.64
CA ARG A 613 -15.34 44.88 -4.94
C ARG A 613 -15.51 43.51 -5.59
N ARG A 614 -15.77 43.53 -6.89
CA ARG A 614 -15.87 42.36 -7.77
C ARG A 614 -14.84 42.47 -8.88
N TYR A 615 -14.35 41.32 -9.32
CA TYR A 615 -13.60 41.18 -10.56
C TYR A 615 -14.26 40.08 -11.38
N VAL A 616 -14.87 40.46 -12.49
CA VAL A 616 -15.69 39.57 -13.32
C VAL A 616 -15.40 39.90 -14.78
N ARG A 617 -15.13 38.87 -15.60
CA ARG A 617 -14.85 39.01 -17.04
C ARG A 617 -13.84 40.13 -17.39
N GLY A 618 -12.77 40.26 -16.59
CA GLY A 618 -11.71 41.24 -16.80
C GLY A 618 -11.98 42.64 -16.23
N VAL A 619 -13.18 42.94 -15.73
CA VAL A 619 -13.55 44.28 -15.22
C VAL A 619 -13.59 44.29 -13.69
N HIS A 620 -12.98 45.33 -13.10
CA HIS A 620 -13.14 45.68 -11.69
C HIS A 620 -14.32 46.63 -11.50
N LEU A 621 -15.25 46.29 -10.62
CA LEU A 621 -16.40 47.13 -10.27
C LEU A 621 -16.85 46.88 -8.81
N ARG A 622 -17.64 47.78 -8.25
CA ARG A 622 -18.30 47.62 -6.94
C ARG A 622 -19.70 47.01 -7.08
N GLU A 623 -20.28 46.57 -5.95
CA GLU A 623 -21.68 46.12 -5.89
C GLU A 623 -22.64 47.19 -6.40
N ASP A 624 -22.42 48.46 -6.07
CA ASP A 624 -23.26 49.59 -6.49
C ASP A 624 -23.11 50.01 -7.97
N GLU A 625 -22.18 49.38 -8.70
CA GLU A 625 -22.00 49.57 -10.15
C GLU A 625 -22.61 48.42 -10.97
N LEU A 626 -22.83 47.26 -10.34
CA LEU A 626 -23.27 46.02 -10.98
C LEU A 626 -24.75 46.07 -11.37
N GLY A 627 -25.03 46.09 -12.68
CA GLY A 627 -26.40 46.24 -13.19
C GLY A 627 -26.97 47.65 -13.06
N MET A 628 -26.12 48.63 -12.72
CA MET A 628 -26.44 50.06 -12.69
C MET A 628 -25.62 50.82 -13.74
N ASP A 629 -24.33 50.49 -13.88
CA ASP A 629 -23.45 51.03 -14.92
C ASP A 629 -23.30 50.03 -16.07
N ARG A 630 -23.86 50.36 -17.24
CA ARG A 630 -23.88 49.48 -18.43
C ARG A 630 -22.56 49.46 -19.21
N LEU A 631 -21.63 50.37 -18.91
CA LEU A 631 -20.27 50.34 -19.45
C LEU A 631 -19.33 49.50 -18.57
N LYS A 632 -19.59 49.44 -17.25
CA LYS A 632 -18.82 48.60 -16.31
C LYS A 632 -19.35 47.19 -16.11
N THR A 633 -20.64 46.94 -16.36
CA THR A 633 -21.24 45.60 -16.23
C THR A 633 -20.87 44.76 -17.47
N PRO A 634 -20.00 43.74 -17.37
CA PRO A 634 -19.40 43.08 -18.55
C PRO A 634 -20.30 41.97 -19.12
N PHE A 635 -21.60 42.23 -19.23
CA PHE A 635 -22.63 41.29 -19.66
C PHE A 635 -23.55 41.96 -20.68
N ASN A 636 -23.78 41.32 -21.81
CA ASN A 636 -24.64 41.83 -22.89
C ASN A 636 -26.15 41.64 -22.58
N LEU A 637 -26.62 42.28 -21.51
CA LEU A 637 -27.99 42.17 -21.02
C LEU A 637 -28.98 42.98 -21.87
N SER A 638 -30.20 42.47 -22.03
CA SER A 638 -31.30 43.24 -22.62
C SER A 638 -31.67 44.45 -21.74
N ALA A 639 -32.48 45.38 -22.26
CA ALA A 639 -32.97 46.51 -21.47
C ALA A 639 -33.89 46.07 -20.30
N GLU A 640 -34.53 44.90 -20.40
CA GLU A 640 -35.39 44.34 -19.35
C GLU A 640 -34.59 43.56 -18.30
N GLU A 641 -33.43 43.01 -18.70
CA GLU A 641 -32.54 42.19 -17.86
C GLU A 641 -31.44 43.02 -17.17
N PHE A 642 -31.14 44.22 -17.68
CA PHE A 642 -30.14 45.12 -17.11
C PHE A 642 -30.66 45.79 -15.83
N LYS A 643 -30.50 45.10 -14.70
CA LYS A 643 -30.81 45.57 -13.34
C LYS A 643 -30.01 44.80 -12.28
N PRO A 644 -30.02 45.19 -10.99
CA PRO A 644 -29.34 44.45 -9.93
C PRO A 644 -29.74 42.96 -9.85
N VAL A 645 -28.76 42.10 -9.55
CA VAL A 645 -28.86 40.63 -9.61
C VAL A 645 -30.03 40.06 -8.79
N ASP A 646 -30.27 40.58 -7.58
CA ASP A 646 -31.33 40.08 -6.69
C ASP A 646 -32.73 40.58 -7.09
N GLU A 647 -32.82 41.71 -7.81
CA GLU A 647 -34.07 42.20 -8.41
C GLU A 647 -34.44 41.36 -9.64
N LEU A 648 -33.46 41.07 -10.51
CA LEU A 648 -33.61 40.18 -11.65
C LEU A 648 -34.02 38.75 -11.22
N ARG A 649 -33.42 38.22 -10.14
CA ARG A 649 -33.86 36.96 -9.50
C ARG A 649 -35.32 37.02 -9.03
N TRP A 650 -35.72 38.11 -8.37
CA TRP A 650 -37.06 38.24 -7.83
C TRP A 650 -38.11 38.33 -8.94
N GLU A 651 -37.87 39.14 -9.97
CA GLU A 651 -38.76 39.23 -11.13
C GLU A 651 -38.86 37.90 -11.87
N MET A 652 -37.75 37.18 -12.08
CA MET A 652 -37.77 35.85 -12.67
C MET A 652 -38.71 34.91 -11.92
N PHE A 653 -38.65 34.84 -10.58
CA PHE A 653 -39.59 34.02 -9.81
C PHE A 653 -41.03 34.56 -9.88
N ARG A 654 -41.26 35.87 -9.72
CA ARG A 654 -42.60 36.48 -9.74
C ARG A 654 -43.30 36.30 -11.09
N ASN A 655 -42.59 36.50 -12.19
CA ASN A 655 -43.16 36.45 -13.54
C ASN A 655 -43.55 35.03 -13.96
N ASN A 656 -43.03 34.01 -13.26
CA ASN A 656 -43.21 32.61 -13.64
C ASN A 656 -44.03 31.80 -12.61
N THR A 657 -44.52 32.42 -11.53
CA THR A 657 -45.29 31.76 -10.47
C THR A 657 -46.59 32.48 -10.13
N ASP A 658 -47.58 31.75 -9.60
CA ASP A 658 -48.96 32.21 -9.44
C ASP A 658 -49.22 32.97 -8.10
N VAL A 659 -48.18 33.62 -7.55
CA VAL A 659 -48.04 33.94 -6.11
C VAL A 659 -49.02 34.99 -5.55
N LEU A 660 -49.80 35.69 -6.38
CA LEU A 660 -50.50 36.92 -5.99
C LEU A 660 -51.90 36.77 -5.34
N THR A 661 -52.43 35.56 -5.10
CA THR A 661 -53.86 35.38 -4.76
C THR A 661 -54.23 34.56 -3.52
N THR A 662 -53.28 34.00 -2.74
CA THR A 662 -53.63 33.04 -1.65
C THR A 662 -53.10 33.37 -0.25
N THR A 663 -54.03 33.58 0.69
CA THR A 663 -53.84 33.89 2.12
C THR A 663 -53.54 32.63 2.97
N VAL A 664 -52.57 31.83 2.54
CA VAL A 664 -52.21 30.52 3.14
C VAL A 664 -50.91 30.63 3.97
N PRO A 665 -50.73 29.90 5.10
CA PRO A 665 -49.49 29.92 5.87
C PRO A 665 -48.25 29.48 5.07
N ASP A 666 -47.09 30.10 5.33
CA ASP A 666 -45.93 30.04 4.41
C ASP A 666 -45.31 28.65 4.22
N VAL A 667 -45.33 27.80 5.24
CA VAL A 667 -44.90 26.40 5.14
C VAL A 667 -45.77 25.61 4.15
N ILE A 668 -47.05 25.96 4.04
CA ILE A 668 -48.00 25.33 3.11
C ILE A 668 -47.91 25.99 1.72
N LYS A 669 -47.62 27.30 1.62
CA LYS A 669 -47.37 27.98 0.34
C LYS A 669 -46.28 27.24 -0.47
N GLN A 670 -45.15 26.89 0.13
CA GLN A 670 -44.02 26.23 -0.56
C GLN A 670 -44.37 24.91 -1.26
N LEU A 671 -45.42 24.21 -0.80
CA LEU A 671 -45.91 22.97 -1.41
C LEU A 671 -46.96 23.19 -2.51
N HIS A 672 -47.63 24.34 -2.52
CA HIS A 672 -48.80 24.62 -3.37
C HIS A 672 -48.55 25.68 -4.45
N VAL A 673 -47.54 26.55 -4.30
CA VAL A 673 -47.15 27.48 -5.37
C VAL A 673 -46.72 26.66 -6.60
N LYS A 674 -47.38 26.94 -7.71
CA LYS A 674 -47.05 26.42 -9.03
C LYS A 674 -46.34 27.48 -9.86
N THR A 675 -45.57 27.02 -10.83
CA THR A 675 -45.22 27.82 -12.00
C THR A 675 -46.41 27.88 -12.96
N ARG A 676 -46.45 28.89 -13.84
CA ARG A 676 -47.58 29.15 -14.76
C ARG A 676 -47.89 28.01 -15.75
N ASP A 677 -46.98 27.05 -15.91
CA ASP A 677 -47.18 25.79 -16.64
C ASP A 677 -47.87 24.69 -15.79
N GLY A 678 -48.38 25.02 -14.60
CA GLY A 678 -49.19 24.17 -13.73
C GLY A 678 -48.41 23.24 -12.80
N VAL A 679 -47.07 23.27 -12.84
CA VAL A 679 -46.16 22.37 -12.11
C VAL A 679 -45.77 22.97 -10.74
N ALA A 680 -45.80 22.16 -9.67
CA ALA A 680 -45.47 22.62 -8.32
C ALA A 680 -43.97 22.98 -8.16
N MET A 681 -43.68 24.11 -7.51
CA MET A 681 -42.32 24.66 -7.35
C MET A 681 -41.32 23.71 -6.68
N TYR A 682 -41.76 22.86 -5.75
CA TYR A 682 -40.87 21.88 -5.11
C TYR A 682 -40.42 20.76 -6.05
N LYS A 683 -41.07 20.58 -7.20
CA LYS A 683 -40.71 19.61 -8.25
C LYS A 683 -39.80 20.20 -9.35
N GLN A 684 -39.42 21.48 -9.26
CA GLN A 684 -38.48 22.11 -10.19
C GLN A 684 -37.24 22.62 -9.45
N SER A 685 -36.08 22.57 -10.11
CA SER A 685 -34.88 23.27 -9.66
C SER A 685 -35.00 24.77 -9.96
N ILE A 686 -34.26 25.58 -9.22
CA ILE A 686 -34.12 27.03 -9.49
C ILE A 686 -33.60 27.24 -10.92
N GLN A 687 -32.66 26.40 -11.36
CA GLN A 687 -32.12 26.41 -12.71
C GLN A 687 -33.18 26.13 -13.80
N SER A 688 -34.15 25.23 -13.56
CA SER A 688 -35.28 24.99 -14.48
C SER A 688 -36.13 26.25 -14.69
N VAL A 689 -36.30 27.08 -13.65
CA VAL A 689 -36.98 28.38 -13.76
C VAL A 689 -36.09 29.37 -14.52
N LYS A 690 -34.80 29.51 -14.15
CA LYS A 690 -33.85 30.38 -14.88
C LYS A 690 -33.84 30.13 -16.39
N HIS A 691 -33.72 28.88 -16.81
CA HIS A 691 -33.62 28.49 -18.22
C HIS A 691 -34.89 28.80 -19.04
N LYS A 692 -36.07 28.88 -18.40
CA LYS A 692 -37.35 29.21 -19.06
C LYS A 692 -37.58 30.73 -19.21
N SER A 693 -36.83 31.55 -18.48
CA SER A 693 -37.32 32.87 -18.06
C SER A 693 -36.31 34.03 -18.15
N LEU A 694 -35.05 33.72 -18.48
CA LEU A 694 -33.95 34.68 -18.62
C LEU A 694 -33.07 34.25 -19.80
N SER A 695 -32.46 35.21 -20.48
CA SER A 695 -31.46 34.96 -21.51
C SER A 695 -30.23 34.24 -20.94
N ILE A 696 -29.48 33.55 -21.80
CA ILE A 696 -28.22 32.88 -21.42
C ILE A 696 -27.24 33.89 -20.78
N GLU A 697 -27.31 35.16 -21.19
CA GLU A 697 -26.43 36.20 -20.65
C GLU A 697 -26.92 36.77 -19.30
N ALA A 698 -28.23 36.84 -19.07
CA ALA A 698 -28.81 37.11 -17.76
C ALA A 698 -28.56 35.95 -16.77
N GLN A 699 -28.60 34.70 -17.23
CA GLN A 699 -28.19 33.54 -16.45
C GLN A 699 -26.70 33.62 -16.08
N ASN A 700 -25.82 33.87 -17.06
CA ASN A 700 -24.39 34.13 -16.83
C ASN A 700 -24.16 35.26 -15.81
N TYR A 701 -24.88 36.37 -15.96
CA TYR A 701 -24.78 37.53 -15.07
C TYR A 701 -25.13 37.16 -13.62
N ILE A 702 -26.24 36.47 -13.38
CA ILE A 702 -26.59 35.97 -12.03
C ILE A 702 -25.52 34.99 -11.51
N GLU A 703 -25.05 34.05 -12.31
CA GLU A 703 -24.16 32.98 -11.85
C GLU A 703 -22.69 33.40 -11.66
N GLN A 704 -22.18 34.30 -12.50
CA GLN A 704 -20.78 34.75 -12.45
C GLN A 704 -20.59 35.88 -11.42
N THR A 705 -21.68 36.44 -10.90
CA THR A 705 -21.68 37.43 -9.80
C THR A 705 -22.08 36.81 -8.44
N SER A 706 -22.57 35.57 -8.39
CA SER A 706 -23.05 34.99 -7.14
C SER A 706 -21.98 34.24 -6.35
N ALA A 707 -21.86 34.55 -5.07
CA ALA A 707 -20.85 33.97 -4.18
C ALA A 707 -21.02 32.47 -3.89
N PHE A 708 -22.19 31.88 -4.18
CA PHE A 708 -22.49 30.46 -3.99
C PHE A 708 -23.19 29.86 -5.22
N ARG A 709 -22.40 29.37 -6.18
CA ARG A 709 -22.92 28.71 -7.40
C ARG A 709 -23.68 27.39 -7.13
N ALA A 710 -23.29 26.63 -6.09
CA ALA A 710 -23.80 25.28 -5.87
C ALA A 710 -25.27 25.21 -5.38
N THR A 711 -25.82 26.30 -4.84
CA THR A 711 -27.17 26.34 -4.24
C THR A 711 -28.31 26.62 -5.23
N GLU A 712 -28.04 26.73 -6.53
CA GLU A 712 -29.07 27.02 -7.54
C GLU A 712 -29.32 25.86 -8.53
N THR A 713 -28.45 24.85 -8.56
CA THR A 713 -28.58 23.67 -9.43
C THR A 713 -29.37 22.53 -8.76
N VAL A 714 -29.05 22.19 -7.51
CA VAL A 714 -29.62 21.05 -6.76
C VAL A 714 -30.72 21.41 -5.77
N THR A 715 -30.98 22.69 -5.52
CA THR A 715 -32.02 23.13 -4.57
C THR A 715 -33.35 23.35 -5.30
N SER A 716 -34.43 22.79 -4.75
CA SER A 716 -35.79 22.97 -5.26
C SER A 716 -36.24 24.43 -5.17
N ALA A 717 -36.95 24.92 -6.18
CA ALA A 717 -37.34 26.32 -6.30
C ALA A 717 -38.23 26.81 -5.13
N SER A 718 -38.96 25.90 -4.48
CA SER A 718 -39.75 26.19 -3.26
C SER A 718 -38.93 26.73 -2.08
N MET A 719 -37.65 26.36 -1.93
CA MET A 719 -36.82 26.80 -0.79
C MET A 719 -36.39 28.27 -0.90
N ASN A 720 -36.32 28.83 -2.11
CA ASN A 720 -35.86 30.21 -2.36
C ASN A 720 -37.00 31.13 -2.84
N VAL A 721 -38.26 30.80 -2.54
CA VAL A 721 -39.40 31.69 -2.81
C VAL A 721 -39.29 32.94 -1.93
N MET A 722 -38.78 34.03 -2.52
CA MET A 722 -38.84 35.35 -1.92
C MET A 722 -40.30 35.84 -1.90
N THR A 723 -40.95 35.71 -0.74
CA THR A 723 -42.36 36.04 -0.51
C THR A 723 -42.68 37.55 -0.59
N SER A 724 -41.66 38.38 -0.72
CA SER A 724 -41.74 39.84 -0.86
C SER A 724 -40.66 40.35 -1.84
N PRO A 725 -40.85 41.55 -2.44
CA PRO A 725 -39.80 42.18 -3.24
C PRO A 725 -38.53 42.44 -2.41
N PRO A 726 -37.33 42.46 -3.03
CA PRO A 726 -36.15 43.02 -2.39
C PRO A 726 -36.38 44.51 -2.15
N SER A 727 -36.78 44.89 -0.93
CA SER A 727 -36.98 46.29 -0.57
C SER A 727 -35.66 47.06 -0.70
N THR A 728 -35.68 48.22 -1.37
CA THR A 728 -34.52 49.09 -1.58
C THR A 728 -34.01 49.79 -0.32
N SER A 729 -34.57 49.48 0.86
CA SER A 729 -34.33 50.18 2.13
C SER A 729 -34.03 49.32 3.36
N SER A 730 -34.38 48.02 3.39
CA SER A 730 -34.06 47.15 4.54
C SER A 730 -32.78 46.34 4.29
N LYS A 731 -31.71 46.66 5.04
CA LYS A 731 -30.51 45.81 5.12
C LYS A 731 -30.93 44.45 5.71
N ARG A 732 -30.71 43.34 5.00
CA ARG A 732 -30.89 41.97 5.52
C ARG A 732 -29.79 41.64 6.55
N VAL A 733 -29.87 42.25 7.73
CA VAL A 733 -28.86 42.12 8.80
C VAL A 733 -28.81 40.69 9.31
N SER A 734 -27.78 39.96 8.89
CA SER A 734 -27.45 38.67 9.49
C SER A 734 -26.75 38.93 10.83
N LYS A 735 -27.06 38.12 11.83
CA LYS A 735 -26.47 38.17 13.17
C LYS A 735 -25.51 37.01 13.38
N THR A 736 -24.66 37.12 14.39
CA THR A 736 -23.86 36.01 14.92
C THR A 736 -23.73 36.10 16.44
N VAL A 737 -23.25 35.04 17.09
CA VAL A 737 -23.04 35.01 18.53
C VAL A 737 -21.66 35.59 18.85
N ALA A 738 -21.58 36.56 19.77
CA ALA A 738 -20.35 37.28 20.08
C ALA A 738 -19.27 36.41 20.78
N THR A 739 -19.66 35.27 21.33
CA THR A 739 -18.75 34.22 21.86
C THR A 739 -18.58 33.04 20.90
N GLY A 740 -18.93 33.23 19.63
CA GLY A 740 -18.89 32.18 18.61
C GLY A 740 -20.16 31.33 18.54
N MET A 741 -20.52 30.93 17.32
CA MET A 741 -21.69 30.10 17.02
C MET A 741 -21.60 28.70 17.66
N ASN A 742 -20.40 28.20 17.96
CA ASN A 742 -20.24 26.95 18.73
C ASN A 742 -20.63 27.09 20.22
N SER A 743 -20.82 28.31 20.73
CA SER A 743 -21.39 28.52 22.08
C SER A 743 -22.81 28.00 22.22
N ILE A 744 -23.60 27.93 21.14
CA ILE A 744 -25.01 27.51 21.17
C ILE A 744 -25.18 26.04 21.62
N PRO A 745 -24.54 25.03 20.98
CA PRO A 745 -24.63 23.64 21.43
C PRO A 745 -23.97 23.43 22.80
N ILE A 746 -22.91 24.18 23.12
CA ILE A 746 -22.25 24.13 24.43
C ILE A 746 -23.18 24.65 25.54
N ALA A 747 -23.92 25.74 25.31
CA ALA A 747 -24.88 26.29 26.26
C ALA A 747 -26.09 25.36 26.46
N LEU A 748 -26.62 24.76 25.39
CA LEU A 748 -27.69 23.74 25.48
C LEU A 748 -27.25 22.53 26.32
N LEU A 749 -26.03 22.03 26.11
CA LEU A 749 -25.44 20.95 26.89
C LEU A 749 -25.23 21.36 28.36
N ARG A 750 -24.77 22.58 28.60
CA ARG A 750 -24.60 23.13 29.96
C ARG A 750 -25.93 23.19 30.71
N GLU A 751 -26.99 23.69 30.09
CA GLU A 751 -28.32 23.76 30.70
C GLU A 751 -28.95 22.38 30.95
N PHE A 752 -28.74 21.43 30.04
CA PHE A 752 -29.09 20.02 30.27
C PHE A 752 -28.35 19.44 31.49
N LEU A 753 -27.03 19.65 31.59
CA LEU A 753 -26.23 19.16 32.72
C LEU A 753 -26.61 19.85 34.05
N LEU A 754 -26.87 21.16 34.04
CA LEU A 754 -27.25 21.92 35.24
C LEU A 754 -28.61 21.51 35.81
N THR A 755 -29.56 21.10 34.96
CA THR A 755 -30.90 20.67 35.37
C THR A 755 -30.98 19.17 35.72
N SER A 756 -30.07 18.34 35.19
CA SER A 756 -30.02 16.89 35.48
C SER A 756 -29.63 16.57 36.93
N SER A 757 -30.64 16.33 37.77
CA SER A 757 -30.55 16.33 39.24
C SER A 757 -29.94 15.07 39.88
N ARG A 758 -28.77 14.62 39.40
CA ARG A 758 -27.87 13.73 40.20
C ARG A 758 -26.39 13.77 39.82
N CYS A 759 -26.01 14.01 38.55
CA CYS A 759 -24.62 13.87 38.10
C CYS A 759 -23.95 15.16 37.58
N GLY A 760 -24.71 16.18 37.16
CA GLY A 760 -24.20 17.33 36.40
C GLY A 760 -23.02 18.11 37.01
N ARG A 761 -22.87 18.11 38.34
CA ARG A 761 -21.80 18.85 39.03
C ARG A 761 -20.38 18.28 38.83
N LYS A 762 -20.22 17.01 38.43
CA LYS A 762 -18.88 16.42 38.23
C LYS A 762 -18.28 16.72 36.84
N CYS A 763 -19.07 16.70 35.78
CA CYS A 763 -18.55 16.88 34.41
C CYS A 763 -18.16 18.34 34.10
N MET A 764 -18.70 19.31 34.83
CA MET A 764 -18.53 20.73 34.54
C MET A 764 -17.13 21.28 34.84
N SER A 765 -16.28 20.55 35.58
CA SER A 765 -14.92 20.98 35.94
C SER A 765 -13.87 20.74 34.85
N HIS A 766 -14.11 19.83 33.89
CA HIS A 766 -13.10 19.43 32.90
C HIS A 766 -13.24 20.15 31.55
N PHE A 767 -14.43 20.67 31.21
CA PHE A 767 -14.74 21.21 29.88
C PHE A 767 -14.55 22.72 29.70
N LEU A 768 -14.35 23.49 30.78
CA LEU A 768 -14.40 24.97 30.75
C LEU A 768 -13.05 25.68 30.90
N GLN A 769 -11.92 24.97 30.84
CA GLN A 769 -10.60 25.53 31.21
C GLN A 769 -9.49 25.49 30.13
N GLN A 770 -9.77 25.16 28.87
CA GLN A 770 -8.75 25.19 27.80
C GLN A 770 -9.21 25.90 26.51
N PRO A 771 -8.57 27.01 26.10
CA PRO A 771 -8.83 27.68 24.82
C PRO A 771 -8.07 26.98 23.68
N LEU A 772 -8.78 26.22 22.84
CA LEU A 772 -8.19 25.47 21.73
C LEU A 772 -8.09 26.29 20.44
N ARG A 773 -6.96 26.13 19.74
CA ARG A 773 -6.62 26.73 18.44
C ARG A 773 -6.73 25.67 17.32
N PHE A 774 -7.09 26.11 16.13
CA PHE A 774 -6.87 25.56 14.75
C PHE A 774 -6.05 24.24 14.61
N GLN A 775 -6.37 23.27 13.73
CA GLN A 775 -7.07 23.26 12.40
C GLN A 775 -7.61 21.81 12.07
N ILE A 776 -8.21 21.36 10.93
CA ILE A 776 -8.55 21.97 9.61
C ILE A 776 -9.94 21.57 9.00
N LYS A 777 -10.07 20.53 8.15
CA LYS A 777 -11.22 20.18 7.26
C LYS A 777 -11.41 18.65 7.10
N ASN A 778 -12.62 18.20 6.71
CA ASN A 778 -12.91 16.90 6.08
C ASN A 778 -13.62 17.09 4.71
N ASP A 779 -13.20 16.33 3.69
CA ASP A 779 -13.94 15.44 2.75
C ASP A 779 -15.37 15.74 2.18
N VAL A 780 -15.87 14.78 1.37
CA VAL A 780 -17.27 14.53 0.91
C VAL A 780 -17.69 15.31 -0.37
N MET A 781 -18.26 14.73 -1.45
CA MET A 781 -18.74 13.36 -1.79
C MET A 781 -18.81 13.10 -3.32
N ILE A 782 -18.72 11.82 -3.76
CA ILE A 782 -19.24 11.19 -5.02
C ILE A 782 -18.72 9.72 -5.02
N LEU A 783 -19.40 8.64 -5.45
CA LEU A 783 -20.74 8.40 -6.03
C LEU A 783 -21.35 7.07 -5.49
N LEU A 784 -22.51 6.65 -6.01
CA LEU A 784 -23.30 5.49 -5.54
C LEU A 784 -23.12 4.21 -6.38
N THR A 785 -22.79 3.09 -5.72
CA THR A 785 -23.29 1.72 -6.01
C THR A 785 -23.09 0.86 -4.74
N LYS A 786 -23.94 -0.14 -4.49
CA LYS A 786 -23.89 -0.96 -3.26
C LYS A 786 -22.77 -2.02 -3.30
N ARG A 787 -21.52 -1.57 -3.24
CA ARG A 787 -20.36 -2.43 -2.97
C ARG A 787 -20.38 -2.90 -1.52
N THR A 788 -20.51 -4.20 -1.28
CA THR A 788 -20.22 -4.78 0.04
C THR A 788 -18.71 -4.97 0.21
N PHE A 789 -18.24 -5.12 1.46
CA PHE A 789 -16.82 -5.15 1.82
C PHE A 789 -15.97 -6.24 1.13
N TYR A 790 -16.60 -7.21 0.47
CA TYR A 790 -15.94 -8.32 -0.23
C TYR A 790 -16.21 -8.36 -1.76
N LEU A 791 -16.91 -7.37 -2.32
CA LEU A 791 -17.28 -7.33 -3.76
C LEU A 791 -16.75 -6.09 -4.50
N TYR A 792 -15.74 -5.40 -3.96
CA TYR A 792 -15.22 -4.15 -4.54
C TYR A 792 -13.89 -4.27 -5.29
N SER A 793 -13.33 -5.49 -5.42
CA SER A 793 -11.97 -5.71 -5.90
C SER A 793 -11.73 -5.05 -7.27
N PRO A 794 -10.82 -4.06 -7.38
CA PRO A 794 -10.43 -3.47 -8.66
C PRO A 794 -9.38 -4.32 -9.40
N GLU A 795 -8.95 -5.46 -8.81
CA GLU A 795 -7.98 -6.37 -9.41
C GLU A 795 -8.64 -7.18 -10.55
N PRO A 796 -8.27 -6.95 -11.84
CA PRO A 796 -8.93 -7.59 -12.98
C PRO A 796 -8.81 -9.12 -12.99
N PHE A 797 -7.79 -9.67 -12.31
CA PHE A 797 -7.60 -11.11 -12.16
C PHE A 797 -8.58 -11.77 -11.16
N HIS A 798 -9.31 -11.01 -10.35
CA HIS A 798 -10.23 -11.56 -9.35
C HIS A 798 -11.65 -11.70 -9.91
N PRO A 799 -12.23 -12.92 -10.05
CA PRO A 799 -13.58 -13.10 -10.59
C PRO A 799 -14.66 -12.50 -9.67
N ILE A 800 -15.53 -11.65 -10.23
CA ILE A 800 -16.65 -11.04 -9.51
C ILE A 800 -17.86 -11.98 -9.59
N HIS A 801 -18.06 -12.80 -8.56
CA HIS A 801 -19.20 -13.72 -8.50
C HIS A 801 -20.54 -13.00 -8.67
N GLY A 802 -21.30 -13.39 -9.70
CA GLY A 802 -22.64 -12.87 -9.99
C GLY A 802 -22.68 -11.61 -10.86
N LYS A 803 -21.54 -11.15 -11.42
CA LYS A 803 -21.53 -10.23 -12.57
C LYS A 803 -21.05 -10.98 -13.82
N GLU A 804 -21.86 -10.94 -14.86
CA GLU A 804 -21.49 -11.35 -16.23
C GLU A 804 -21.62 -10.12 -17.15
N PRO A 805 -20.81 -10.00 -18.21
CA PRO A 805 -20.90 -8.89 -19.15
C PRO A 805 -22.15 -8.99 -20.04
N VAL A 806 -22.70 -7.84 -20.45
CA VAL A 806 -23.82 -7.77 -21.39
C VAL A 806 -23.30 -7.78 -22.82
N TRP A 807 -23.73 -8.72 -23.65
CA TRP A 807 -23.35 -8.77 -25.06
C TRP A 807 -24.18 -7.79 -25.91
N LYS A 808 -23.54 -7.05 -26.81
CA LYS A 808 -24.13 -6.01 -27.66
C LYS A 808 -23.43 -5.90 -29.02
N SER A 809 -24.03 -5.17 -29.96
CA SER A 809 -23.30 -4.62 -31.10
C SER A 809 -22.35 -3.48 -30.69
N ALA A 810 -21.37 -3.15 -31.54
CA ALA A 810 -20.46 -2.02 -31.31
C ALA A 810 -21.22 -0.69 -31.20
N GLU A 811 -22.24 -0.51 -32.03
CA GLU A 811 -23.12 0.67 -32.09
C GLU A 811 -23.96 0.84 -30.82
N GLU A 812 -24.39 -0.26 -30.19
CA GLU A 812 -25.13 -0.26 -28.93
C GLU A 812 -24.24 -0.19 -27.69
N ALA A 813 -22.98 -0.58 -27.80
CA ALA A 813 -22.01 -0.55 -26.71
C ALA A 813 -21.58 0.89 -26.38
N VAL A 814 -21.23 1.66 -27.42
CA VAL A 814 -20.72 3.03 -27.27
C VAL A 814 -21.75 4.05 -26.79
N THR A 815 -23.05 3.70 -26.75
CA THR A 815 -24.13 4.64 -26.37
C THR A 815 -24.11 5.07 -24.90
N VAL A 816 -23.21 4.51 -24.09
CA VAL A 816 -22.95 4.93 -22.71
C VAL A 816 -22.05 6.18 -22.62
N VAL A 817 -21.36 6.52 -23.70
CA VAL A 817 -20.45 7.69 -23.74
C VAL A 817 -21.26 8.98 -23.88
N GLU A 818 -21.06 9.90 -22.94
CA GLU A 818 -21.68 11.23 -22.94
C GLU A 818 -20.67 12.34 -23.28
N SER A 819 -21.18 13.54 -23.60
CA SER A 819 -20.34 14.72 -23.80
C SER A 819 -19.51 15.06 -22.56
N LYS A 820 -18.26 15.48 -22.76
CA LYS A 820 -17.29 15.86 -21.70
C LYS A 820 -16.81 14.71 -20.79
N GLN A 821 -17.11 13.46 -21.13
CA GLN A 821 -16.51 12.30 -20.47
C GLN A 821 -15.07 12.04 -20.95
N ARG A 822 -14.30 11.31 -20.13
CA ARG A 822 -12.97 10.77 -20.46
C ARG A 822 -13.07 9.33 -20.91
N VAL A 823 -12.72 9.09 -22.17
CA VAL A 823 -12.69 7.75 -22.78
C VAL A 823 -11.24 7.31 -22.93
N TYR A 824 -10.84 6.23 -22.25
CA TYR A 824 -9.57 5.58 -22.49
C TYR A 824 -9.66 4.64 -23.70
N VAL A 825 -8.62 4.62 -24.52
CA VAL A 825 -8.48 3.72 -25.67
C VAL A 825 -7.15 2.95 -25.55
N GLN A 826 -7.22 1.62 -25.61
CA GLN A 826 -6.05 0.73 -25.59
C GLN A 826 -5.11 1.00 -26.78
N GLY A 827 -3.80 0.89 -26.55
CA GLY A 827 -2.76 1.14 -27.55
C GLY A 827 -2.38 -0.07 -28.43
N GLY A 828 -1.37 0.15 -29.28
CA GLY A 828 -0.74 -0.87 -30.12
C GLY A 828 -1.70 -1.53 -31.11
N ALA A 829 -1.42 -2.78 -31.48
CA ALA A 829 -2.31 -3.60 -32.30
C ALA A 829 -3.58 -4.07 -31.57
N ALA A 830 -3.77 -3.67 -30.30
CA ALA A 830 -4.98 -3.92 -29.52
C ALA A 830 -5.93 -2.70 -29.47
N SER A 831 -5.65 -1.61 -30.19
CA SER A 831 -6.61 -0.52 -30.38
C SER A 831 -7.91 -1.03 -31.01
N PRO A 832 -9.08 -0.92 -30.35
CA PRO A 832 -10.33 -1.55 -30.81
C PRO A 832 -10.99 -0.75 -31.93
N LEU A 833 -10.45 -0.84 -33.16
CA LEU A 833 -10.81 -0.01 -34.32
C LEU A 833 -12.32 0.06 -34.57
N LYS A 834 -13.03 -1.07 -34.50
CA LYS A 834 -14.48 -1.11 -34.65
C LYS A 834 -15.24 -0.32 -33.57
N LEU A 835 -14.83 -0.40 -32.30
CA LEU A 835 -15.42 0.44 -31.23
C LEU A 835 -15.09 1.92 -31.41
N ILE A 836 -13.86 2.22 -31.85
CA ILE A 836 -13.40 3.59 -32.13
C ILE A 836 -14.25 4.22 -33.25
N GLN A 837 -14.48 3.51 -34.35
CA GLN A 837 -15.31 3.97 -35.46
C GLN A 837 -16.78 4.13 -35.04
N SER A 838 -17.37 3.14 -34.37
CA SER A 838 -18.76 3.22 -33.90
C SER A 838 -18.96 4.36 -32.88
N LEU A 839 -17.97 4.64 -32.01
CA LEU A 839 -17.99 5.81 -31.12
C LEU A 839 -17.91 7.12 -31.92
N ALA A 840 -17.05 7.19 -32.94
CA ALA A 840 -16.89 8.39 -33.75
C ALA A 840 -18.20 8.76 -34.48
N ASP A 841 -18.86 7.77 -35.08
CA ASP A 841 -20.14 7.97 -35.78
C ASP A 841 -21.30 8.23 -34.81
N PHE A 842 -21.31 7.58 -33.64
CA PHE A 842 -22.24 7.90 -32.54
C PHE A 842 -22.08 9.36 -32.07
N GLY A 843 -20.84 9.85 -32.00
CA GLY A 843 -20.50 11.23 -31.65
C GLY A 843 -21.04 12.27 -32.62
N ILE A 844 -20.94 12.02 -33.94
CA ILE A 844 -21.60 12.87 -34.96
C ILE A 844 -23.12 12.78 -34.84
N LYS A 845 -23.68 11.56 -34.87
CA LYS A 845 -25.12 11.30 -34.94
C LYS A 845 -25.89 11.93 -33.77
N ASN A 846 -25.32 11.90 -32.57
CA ASN A 846 -25.92 12.43 -31.34
C ASN A 846 -25.34 13.79 -30.93
N GLN A 847 -24.52 14.41 -31.80
CA GLN A 847 -23.95 15.74 -31.62
C GLN A 847 -23.18 15.92 -30.30
N LEU A 848 -22.45 14.88 -29.87
CA LEU A 848 -21.66 14.92 -28.63
C LEU A 848 -20.54 15.96 -28.73
N ARG A 849 -20.08 16.49 -27.59
CA ARG A 849 -19.07 17.56 -27.54
C ARG A 849 -18.02 17.34 -26.44
N GLY A 850 -16.78 17.68 -26.76
CA GLY A 850 -15.65 17.76 -25.82
C GLY A 850 -15.29 16.45 -25.12
N ILE A 851 -15.50 15.30 -25.74
CA ILE A 851 -15.06 14.00 -25.20
C ILE A 851 -13.53 13.97 -25.23
N GLU A 852 -12.90 13.77 -24.07
CA GLU A 852 -11.45 13.71 -23.94
C GLU A 852 -10.99 12.26 -24.14
N VAL A 853 -10.26 12.00 -25.24
CA VAL A 853 -9.82 10.66 -25.63
C VAL A 853 -8.40 10.44 -25.13
N ILE A 854 -8.28 9.67 -24.04
CA ILE A 854 -7.02 9.38 -23.34
C ILE A 854 -6.36 8.15 -23.96
N HIS A 855 -5.11 8.26 -24.42
CA HIS A 855 -4.38 7.10 -24.92
C HIS A 855 -2.85 7.23 -24.83
N ALA A 856 -2.18 6.09 -24.82
CA ALA A 856 -0.73 5.96 -24.97
C ALA A 856 -0.41 5.70 -26.48
N PRO A 857 0.55 4.86 -26.92
CA PRO A 857 0.87 4.73 -28.35
C PRO A 857 -0.25 4.01 -29.11
N THR A 858 -1.17 4.76 -29.71
CA THR A 858 -2.15 4.24 -30.67
C THR A 858 -1.54 4.17 -32.05
N GLN A 859 -1.85 3.12 -32.78
CA GLN A 859 -1.57 3.04 -34.21
C GLN A 859 -2.89 2.79 -34.97
N LEU A 860 -2.82 3.01 -36.28
CA LEU A 860 -3.86 2.71 -37.27
C LEU A 860 -5.13 3.55 -37.16
N ASP A 861 -5.06 4.70 -37.82
CA ASP A 861 -6.19 5.51 -38.22
C ASP A 861 -7.08 5.94 -37.05
N CYS A 862 -6.50 6.74 -36.15
CA CYS A 862 -7.19 7.35 -35.01
C CYS A 862 -8.25 8.36 -35.45
N VAL A 863 -9.36 7.90 -36.04
CA VAL A 863 -10.38 8.72 -36.73
C VAL A 863 -10.95 9.85 -35.86
N PHE A 864 -11.03 9.69 -34.53
CA PHE A 864 -11.43 10.77 -33.61
C PHE A 864 -10.52 12.02 -33.67
N SER A 865 -9.34 11.92 -34.28
CA SER A 865 -8.41 13.03 -34.52
C SER A 865 -8.59 13.72 -35.87
N ASP A 866 -9.48 13.23 -36.76
CA ASP A 866 -9.81 13.91 -38.01
C ASP A 866 -10.53 15.24 -37.74
N GLN A 867 -10.24 16.25 -38.56
CA GLN A 867 -10.83 17.58 -38.43
C GLN A 867 -12.37 17.58 -38.46
N LYS A 868 -13.00 16.61 -39.14
CA LYS A 868 -14.47 16.44 -39.18
C LYS A 868 -15.11 16.12 -37.83
N TYR A 869 -14.33 15.72 -36.82
CA TYR A 869 -14.79 15.51 -35.44
C TYR A 869 -14.29 16.58 -34.45
N GLU A 870 -13.73 17.69 -34.94
CA GLU A 870 -13.30 18.79 -34.07
C GLU A 870 -14.45 19.30 -33.19
N GLY A 871 -14.17 19.48 -31.90
CA GLY A 871 -15.18 19.84 -30.90
C GLY A 871 -16.10 18.69 -30.45
N ILE A 872 -16.12 17.55 -31.16
CA ILE A 872 -16.75 16.29 -30.69
C ILE A 872 -15.78 15.56 -29.77
N PHE A 873 -14.59 15.26 -30.29
CA PHE A 873 -13.48 14.66 -29.54
C PHE A 873 -12.31 15.63 -29.41
N ARG A 874 -11.52 15.44 -28.36
CA ARG A 874 -10.18 16.00 -28.20
C ARG A 874 -9.25 14.87 -27.78
N THR A 875 -8.33 14.48 -28.65
CA THR A 875 -7.24 13.55 -28.29
C THR A 875 -6.36 14.20 -27.23
N ASN A 876 -6.02 13.45 -26.19
CA ASN A 876 -5.04 13.83 -25.18
C ASN A 876 -4.08 12.64 -24.99
N SER A 877 -2.91 12.74 -25.61
CA SER A 877 -1.99 11.61 -25.78
C SER A 877 -0.79 11.67 -24.84
N PHE A 878 -0.43 10.51 -24.27
CA PHE A 878 0.84 10.34 -23.57
C PHE A 878 2.01 9.94 -24.50
N TYR A 879 1.69 9.47 -25.73
CA TYR A 879 2.69 9.09 -26.72
C TYR A 879 2.10 9.10 -28.14
N ILE A 880 2.63 9.96 -29.02
CA ILE A 880 2.10 10.16 -30.38
C ILE A 880 2.77 9.21 -31.39
N SER A 881 2.13 8.08 -31.69
CA SER A 881 2.53 7.21 -32.81
C SER A 881 1.76 7.48 -34.11
N ASP A 882 0.47 7.86 -34.04
CA ASP A 882 -0.38 8.09 -35.21
C ASP A 882 -0.17 9.49 -35.86
N PRO A 883 -0.02 9.58 -37.20
CA PRO A 883 0.11 10.86 -37.90
C PRO A 883 -1.08 11.83 -37.73
N LYS A 884 -2.32 11.34 -37.63
CA LYS A 884 -3.53 12.17 -37.41
C LYS A 884 -3.52 12.79 -36.01
N VAL A 885 -3.09 12.04 -34.99
CA VAL A 885 -2.90 12.56 -33.62
C VAL A 885 -1.82 13.64 -33.64
N ARG A 886 -0.68 13.39 -34.30
CA ARG A 886 0.41 14.37 -34.47
C ARG A 886 -0.09 15.67 -35.10
N GLN A 887 -0.83 15.55 -36.21
CA GLN A 887 -1.42 16.70 -36.90
C GLN A 887 -2.42 17.45 -36.01
N ALA A 888 -3.31 16.73 -35.31
CA ALA A 888 -4.27 17.35 -34.39
C ALA A 888 -3.60 18.14 -33.25
N VAL A 889 -2.49 17.63 -32.70
CA VAL A 889 -1.70 18.36 -31.68
C VAL A 889 -1.01 19.59 -32.29
N HIS A 890 -0.45 19.49 -33.51
CA HIS A 890 0.19 20.64 -34.19
C HIS A 890 -0.80 21.73 -34.59
N GLU A 891 -2.05 21.36 -34.90
CA GLU A 891 -3.16 22.27 -35.20
C GLU A 891 -3.89 22.76 -33.93
N GLY A 892 -3.45 22.36 -32.73
CA GLY A 892 -4.07 22.73 -31.45
C GLY A 892 -5.42 22.05 -31.15
N ARG A 893 -5.90 21.18 -32.04
CA ARG A 893 -7.13 20.39 -31.92
C ARG A 893 -7.01 19.24 -30.91
N GLY A 894 -5.79 18.80 -30.62
CA GLY A 894 -5.42 17.81 -29.60
C GLY A 894 -4.42 18.31 -28.57
N ASP A 895 -4.23 17.53 -27.51
CA ASP A 895 -3.26 17.74 -26.42
C ASP A 895 -2.20 16.63 -26.36
N PHE A 896 -1.06 16.94 -25.74
CA PHE A 896 0.00 16.00 -25.40
C PHE A 896 0.45 16.20 -23.96
N VAL A 897 0.61 15.10 -23.20
CA VAL A 897 1.05 15.11 -21.81
C VAL A 897 2.46 14.50 -21.71
N PRO A 898 3.51 15.31 -21.41
CA PRO A 898 4.86 14.81 -21.21
C PRO A 898 4.98 14.08 -19.88
N ILE A 899 5.16 12.76 -19.93
CA ILE A 899 5.31 11.87 -18.77
C ILE A 899 6.11 10.62 -19.16
N PHE A 900 6.84 10.01 -18.22
CA PHE A 900 7.49 8.71 -18.43
C PHE A 900 6.47 7.57 -18.49
N LEU A 901 6.70 6.56 -19.32
CA LEU A 901 5.77 5.43 -19.45
C LEU A 901 5.59 4.67 -18.12
N SER A 902 6.64 4.58 -17.30
CA SER A 902 6.58 4.01 -15.94
C SER A 902 5.60 4.74 -15.00
N GLU A 903 5.31 6.03 -15.24
CA GLU A 903 4.50 6.88 -14.37
C GLU A 903 3.03 7.02 -14.82
N ILE A 904 2.67 6.71 -16.08
CA ILE A 904 1.28 6.82 -16.57
C ILE A 904 0.28 6.06 -15.67
N PRO A 905 0.57 4.83 -15.17
CA PRO A 905 -0.33 4.13 -14.25
C PRO A 905 -0.62 4.88 -12.95
N LEU A 906 0.25 5.81 -12.53
CA LEU A 906 0.01 6.65 -11.36
C LEU A 906 -1.07 7.71 -11.63
N LEU A 907 -1.26 8.16 -12.87
CA LEU A 907 -2.31 9.13 -13.21
C LEU A 907 -3.71 8.55 -12.96
N PHE A 908 -3.91 7.29 -13.36
CA PHE A 908 -5.17 6.58 -13.14
C PHE A 908 -5.32 6.14 -11.68
N ARG A 909 -4.33 5.42 -11.12
CA ARG A 909 -4.39 4.87 -9.74
C ARG A 909 -4.43 5.93 -8.63
N ARG A 910 -4.06 7.19 -8.92
CA ARG A 910 -4.19 8.33 -7.99
C ARG A 910 -5.41 9.23 -8.28
N GLY A 911 -6.24 8.90 -9.27
CA GLY A 911 -7.42 9.69 -9.63
C GLY A 911 -7.11 11.07 -10.22
N LEU A 912 -5.91 11.28 -10.78
CA LEU A 912 -5.55 12.51 -11.50
C LEU A 912 -6.23 12.53 -12.87
N PHE A 913 -6.22 11.38 -13.54
CA PHE A 913 -6.99 11.10 -14.75
C PHE A 913 -8.09 10.09 -14.41
N ASN A 914 -9.20 10.59 -13.86
CA ASN A 914 -10.41 9.79 -13.68
C ASN A 914 -10.98 9.42 -15.06
N LEU A 915 -11.18 8.14 -15.31
CA LEU A 915 -11.69 7.60 -16.57
C LEU A 915 -13.18 7.25 -16.44
N ASP A 916 -14.00 7.68 -17.39
CA ASP A 916 -15.42 7.35 -17.41
C ASP A 916 -15.66 6.00 -18.10
N VAL A 917 -15.09 5.83 -19.29
CA VAL A 917 -15.21 4.60 -20.10
C VAL A 917 -13.83 4.14 -20.56
N ALA A 918 -13.57 2.83 -20.56
CA ALA A 918 -12.41 2.23 -21.20
C ALA A 918 -12.86 1.35 -22.38
N LEU A 919 -12.26 1.57 -23.56
CA LEU A 919 -12.40 0.72 -24.74
C LEU A 919 -11.15 -0.17 -24.85
N ILE A 920 -11.34 -1.48 -24.74
CA ILE A 920 -10.27 -2.48 -24.81
C ILE A 920 -10.61 -3.59 -25.81
N SER A 921 -9.59 -4.20 -26.40
CA SER A 921 -9.69 -5.46 -27.14
C SER A 921 -9.31 -6.63 -26.23
N LEU A 922 -9.92 -7.78 -26.46
CA LEU A 922 -9.75 -8.98 -25.62
C LEU A 922 -9.64 -10.24 -26.48
N SER A 923 -8.83 -11.21 -26.01
CA SER A 923 -8.96 -12.60 -26.45
C SER A 923 -10.35 -13.15 -26.07
N PRO A 924 -10.82 -14.25 -26.70
CA PRO A 924 -11.96 -15.00 -26.19
C PRO A 924 -11.77 -15.40 -24.71
N PRO A 925 -12.84 -15.43 -23.91
CA PRO A 925 -12.77 -15.93 -22.53
C PRO A 925 -12.52 -17.44 -22.53
N ASP A 926 -11.59 -17.89 -21.71
CA ASP A 926 -11.31 -19.31 -21.53
C ASP A 926 -12.41 -20.05 -20.73
N LYS A 927 -12.23 -21.37 -20.52
CA LYS A 927 -13.13 -22.23 -19.73
C LYS A 927 -13.31 -21.83 -18.26
N HIS A 928 -12.57 -20.82 -17.79
CA HIS A 928 -12.63 -20.25 -16.45
C HIS A 928 -13.05 -18.77 -16.45
N GLY A 929 -13.47 -18.23 -17.61
CA GLY A 929 -13.93 -16.85 -17.76
C GLY A 929 -12.81 -15.82 -17.98
N PHE A 930 -11.55 -16.24 -18.18
CA PHE A 930 -10.43 -15.31 -18.34
C PHE A 930 -10.14 -14.98 -19.81
N CYS A 931 -10.18 -13.69 -20.13
CA CYS A 931 -9.62 -13.09 -21.33
C CYS A 931 -8.18 -12.60 -21.06
N SER A 932 -7.44 -12.27 -22.12
CA SER A 932 -6.26 -11.42 -22.05
C SER A 932 -6.50 -10.09 -22.79
N LEU A 933 -5.87 -9.01 -22.31
CA LEU A 933 -5.67 -7.74 -23.03
C LEU A 933 -4.81 -7.90 -24.30
N GLY A 934 -4.19 -9.07 -24.49
CA GLY A 934 -3.51 -9.43 -25.73
C GLY A 934 -2.21 -8.69 -25.94
N THR A 935 -2.02 -8.07 -27.10
CA THR A 935 -0.72 -7.53 -27.54
C THR A 935 -0.25 -6.29 -26.76
N ASN A 936 -1.11 -5.63 -25.98
CA ASN A 936 -0.81 -4.33 -25.35
C ASN A 936 -1.35 -4.22 -23.92
N VAL A 937 -0.50 -4.41 -22.89
CA VAL A 937 -0.90 -4.41 -21.46
C VAL A 937 -0.58 -3.08 -20.76
N ASP A 938 0.63 -2.54 -21.04
CA ASP A 938 1.12 -1.19 -20.74
C ASP A 938 0.48 -0.48 -19.52
N CYS A 939 -0.15 0.68 -19.73
CA CYS A 939 -1.03 1.32 -18.76
C CYS A 939 -2.49 0.86 -18.89
N THR A 940 -2.84 0.07 -19.91
CA THR A 940 -4.19 -0.49 -20.16
C THR A 940 -4.71 -1.21 -18.93
N ARG A 941 -3.89 -2.04 -18.28
CA ARG A 941 -4.26 -2.70 -17.00
C ARG A 941 -4.68 -1.68 -15.94
N SER A 942 -3.91 -0.62 -15.77
CA SER A 942 -4.22 0.45 -14.83
C SER A 942 -5.41 1.32 -15.24
N ALA A 943 -5.75 1.41 -16.53
CA ALA A 943 -6.98 2.04 -17.00
C ALA A 943 -8.20 1.19 -16.63
N VAL A 944 -8.15 -0.12 -16.90
CA VAL A 944 -9.18 -1.09 -16.49
C VAL A 944 -9.42 -1.09 -14.98
N GLN A 945 -8.35 -1.00 -14.17
CA GLN A 945 -8.45 -0.90 -12.70
C GLN A 945 -9.21 0.33 -12.18
N ASN A 946 -9.37 1.40 -12.98
CA ASN A 946 -9.84 2.72 -12.52
C ASN A 946 -10.99 3.32 -13.37
N ALA A 947 -11.36 2.73 -14.50
CA ALA A 947 -12.50 3.16 -15.31
C ALA A 947 -13.85 2.87 -14.60
N LYS A 948 -14.84 3.74 -14.80
CA LYS A 948 -16.20 3.53 -14.26
C LYS A 948 -17.02 2.51 -15.07
N TYR A 949 -16.67 2.33 -16.33
CA TYR A 949 -17.34 1.41 -17.27
C TYR A 949 -16.32 0.81 -18.25
N ILE A 950 -16.40 -0.48 -18.53
CA ILE A 950 -15.47 -1.19 -19.41
C ILE A 950 -16.23 -1.83 -20.57
N ILE A 951 -15.83 -1.50 -21.80
CA ILE A 951 -16.32 -2.11 -23.04
C ILE A 951 -15.19 -2.96 -23.65
N GLY A 952 -15.40 -4.28 -23.68
CA GLY A 952 -14.47 -5.25 -24.23
C GLY A 952 -14.88 -5.70 -25.64
N MET A 953 -13.97 -5.54 -26.61
CA MET A 953 -14.11 -6.09 -27.95
C MET A 953 -13.43 -7.45 -28.03
N VAL A 954 -14.20 -8.53 -28.00
CA VAL A 954 -13.68 -9.91 -28.13
C VAL A 954 -13.35 -10.19 -29.59
N ASN A 955 -12.10 -10.58 -29.83
CA ASN A 955 -11.57 -10.90 -31.15
C ASN A 955 -10.81 -12.22 -31.09
N GLU A 956 -11.24 -13.22 -31.88
CA GLU A 956 -10.57 -14.53 -31.97
C GLU A 956 -9.12 -14.46 -32.48
N ASN A 957 -8.73 -13.37 -33.16
CA ASN A 957 -7.34 -13.14 -33.59
C ASN A 957 -6.46 -12.50 -32.50
N MET A 958 -7.02 -12.15 -31.33
CA MET A 958 -6.26 -11.52 -30.25
C MET A 958 -5.57 -12.59 -29.37
N PRO A 959 -4.23 -12.68 -29.35
CA PRO A 959 -3.52 -13.77 -28.68
C PRO A 959 -3.71 -13.72 -27.16
N ARG A 960 -3.84 -14.90 -26.54
CA ARG A 960 -3.98 -15.09 -25.09
C ARG A 960 -2.62 -14.97 -24.40
N THR A 961 -2.09 -13.76 -24.36
CA THR A 961 -0.80 -13.44 -23.71
C THR A 961 -0.85 -13.62 -22.20
N PHE A 962 0.19 -14.22 -21.62
CA PHE A 962 0.38 -14.29 -20.17
C PHE A 962 0.99 -13.03 -19.58
N GLY A 963 0.95 -12.91 -18.25
CA GLY A 963 1.48 -11.78 -17.48
C GLY A 963 0.35 -11.02 -16.80
N ASP A 964 0.48 -9.71 -16.68
CA ASP A 964 -0.52 -8.86 -16.02
C ASP A 964 -1.70 -8.51 -16.95
N GLY A 965 -1.67 -8.95 -18.21
CA GLY A 965 -2.74 -8.75 -19.19
C GLY A 965 -4.02 -9.55 -18.95
N ILE A 966 -4.01 -10.52 -18.03
CA ILE A 966 -5.14 -11.41 -17.76
C ILE A 966 -6.27 -10.70 -16.97
N ILE A 967 -7.50 -10.83 -17.45
CA ILE A 967 -8.72 -10.20 -16.91
C ILE A 967 -9.89 -11.21 -16.94
N HIS A 968 -10.63 -11.32 -15.84
CA HIS A 968 -11.86 -12.12 -15.81
C HIS A 968 -13.04 -11.36 -16.42
N SER A 969 -13.83 -12.02 -17.27
CA SER A 969 -14.96 -11.45 -18.04
C SER A 969 -15.93 -10.61 -17.20
N SER A 970 -16.16 -11.02 -15.95
CA SER A 970 -17.00 -10.32 -14.96
C SER A 970 -16.60 -8.88 -14.67
N HIS A 971 -15.38 -8.44 -14.98
CA HIS A 971 -14.98 -7.04 -14.84
C HIS A 971 -15.59 -6.17 -15.94
N VAL A 972 -15.70 -6.71 -17.15
CA VAL A 972 -16.26 -6.01 -18.31
C VAL A 972 -17.77 -5.77 -18.09
N ASP A 973 -18.27 -4.60 -18.50
CA ASP A 973 -19.70 -4.27 -18.41
C ASP A 973 -20.43 -4.64 -19.71
N VAL A 974 -19.79 -4.39 -20.86
CA VAL A 974 -20.31 -4.75 -22.19
C VAL A 974 -19.26 -5.50 -23.00
N MET A 975 -19.62 -6.66 -23.56
CA MET A 975 -18.84 -7.37 -24.55
C MET A 975 -19.40 -7.17 -25.95
N VAL A 976 -18.50 -7.06 -26.94
CA VAL A 976 -18.82 -6.96 -28.37
C VAL A 976 -17.95 -7.95 -29.13
N GLN A 977 -18.53 -8.83 -29.95
CA GLN A 977 -17.76 -9.74 -30.79
C GLN A 977 -17.32 -9.02 -32.08
N ASN A 978 -16.03 -9.09 -32.42
CA ASN A 978 -15.49 -8.54 -33.66
C ASN A 978 -14.16 -9.23 -34.05
N ASN A 979 -14.25 -10.22 -34.95
CA ASN A 979 -13.11 -11.06 -35.35
C ASN A 979 -12.29 -10.47 -36.52
N GLU A 980 -11.95 -9.18 -36.46
CA GLU A 980 -11.08 -8.54 -37.45
C GLU A 980 -9.61 -8.99 -37.28
N LEU A 981 -8.83 -9.06 -38.37
CA LEU A 981 -7.40 -9.39 -38.28
C LEU A 981 -6.66 -8.33 -37.45
N LEU A 982 -5.71 -8.76 -36.63
CA LEU A 982 -4.88 -7.81 -35.90
C LEU A 982 -4.02 -6.98 -36.87
N PRO A 983 -3.89 -5.68 -36.63
CA PRO A 983 -3.01 -4.84 -37.42
C PRO A 983 -1.54 -5.26 -37.41
N GLU A 984 -0.94 -5.38 -38.60
CA GLU A 984 0.45 -5.78 -38.77
C GLU A 984 1.39 -4.58 -39.02
N PHE A 985 2.54 -4.59 -38.35
CA PHE A 985 3.63 -3.65 -38.57
C PHE A 985 4.79 -4.36 -39.26
N THR A 986 4.96 -4.13 -40.57
CA THR A 986 6.11 -4.64 -41.32
C THR A 986 7.30 -3.67 -41.25
N GLY A 987 8.50 -4.21 -41.13
CA GLY A 987 9.72 -3.42 -40.88
C GLY A 987 10.08 -2.46 -42.02
N MET A 988 10.58 -1.27 -41.66
CA MET A 988 11.12 -0.31 -42.63
C MET A 988 12.41 -0.84 -43.27
N LYS A 989 12.65 -0.47 -44.55
CA LYS A 989 13.90 -0.81 -45.26
C LYS A 989 15.12 -0.36 -44.46
N LEU A 990 16.10 -1.25 -44.35
CA LEU A 990 17.39 -0.98 -43.74
C LEU A 990 18.25 -0.15 -44.69
N THR A 991 19.10 0.71 -44.14
CA THR A 991 20.07 1.53 -44.90
C THR A 991 21.50 1.14 -44.48
N PRO A 992 22.54 1.46 -45.29
CA PRO A 992 23.92 1.12 -44.94
C PRO A 992 24.36 1.66 -43.57
N GLU A 993 23.93 2.88 -43.24
CA GLU A 993 24.22 3.54 -41.96
C GLU A 993 23.59 2.76 -40.79
N ILE A 994 22.35 2.32 -40.94
CA ILE A 994 21.64 1.53 -39.93
C ILE A 994 22.28 0.14 -39.76
N HIS A 995 22.75 -0.49 -40.84
CA HIS A 995 23.49 -1.74 -40.76
C HIS A 995 24.81 -1.61 -40.00
N GLU A 996 25.56 -0.52 -40.20
CA GLU A 996 26.83 -0.31 -39.47
C GLU A 996 26.59 0.09 -38.01
N ILE A 997 25.59 0.92 -37.70
CA ILE A 997 25.18 1.21 -36.31
C ILE A 997 24.77 -0.08 -35.60
N ALA A 998 23.98 -0.94 -36.25
CA ALA A 998 23.57 -2.22 -35.68
C ALA A 998 24.76 -3.16 -35.45
N ARG A 999 25.71 -3.19 -36.40
CA ARG A 999 26.96 -3.96 -36.27
C ARG A 999 27.78 -3.47 -35.08
N LEU A 1000 28.05 -2.16 -34.97
CA LEU A 1000 28.75 -1.53 -33.86
C LEU A 1000 28.11 -1.86 -32.50
N ILE A 1001 26.78 -1.83 -32.40
CA ILE A 1001 26.09 -2.14 -31.14
C ILE A 1001 26.20 -3.64 -30.80
N ALA A 1002 26.05 -4.54 -31.78
CA ALA A 1002 26.10 -5.97 -31.54
C ALA A 1002 27.52 -6.50 -31.27
N ASP A 1003 28.51 -6.07 -32.06
CA ASP A 1003 29.89 -6.56 -32.00
C ASP A 1003 30.67 -5.95 -30.81
N ASP A 1004 30.51 -4.64 -30.58
CA ASP A 1004 31.38 -3.88 -29.67
C ASP A 1004 30.71 -3.52 -28.31
N LEU A 1005 29.39 -3.69 -28.15
CA LEU A 1005 28.65 -3.27 -26.94
C LEU A 1005 27.77 -4.34 -26.28
N VAL A 1006 27.28 -5.36 -27.00
CA VAL A 1006 26.46 -6.44 -26.42
C VAL A 1006 27.33 -7.66 -26.08
N GLN A 1007 27.13 -8.22 -24.88
CA GLN A 1007 27.83 -9.41 -24.40
C GLN A 1007 26.91 -10.63 -24.25
N ASP A 1008 27.49 -11.83 -24.26
CA ASP A 1008 26.79 -13.05 -23.82
C ASP A 1008 26.19 -12.86 -22.41
N GLY A 1009 24.96 -13.34 -22.24
CA GLY A 1009 24.18 -13.17 -21.01
C GLY A 1009 23.52 -11.80 -20.81
N ALA A 1010 23.63 -10.87 -21.76
CA ALA A 1010 23.03 -9.54 -21.65
C ALA A 1010 21.50 -9.55 -21.65
N THR A 1011 20.91 -8.63 -20.88
CA THR A 1011 19.46 -8.39 -20.88
C THR A 1011 19.14 -7.21 -21.77
N ILE A 1012 18.60 -7.47 -22.95
CA ILE A 1012 18.37 -6.46 -23.99
C ILE A 1012 17.02 -5.77 -23.78
N GLN A 1013 17.05 -4.43 -23.86
CA GLN A 1013 15.89 -3.59 -24.19
C GLN A 1013 16.16 -2.89 -25.51
N THR A 1014 15.13 -2.80 -26.36
CA THR A 1014 15.13 -1.91 -27.51
C THR A 1014 13.71 -1.44 -27.85
N GLY A 1015 13.51 -0.78 -28.99
CA GLY A 1015 12.22 -0.33 -29.50
C GLY A 1015 11.76 -1.10 -30.74
N ILE A 1016 10.93 -0.47 -31.57
CA ILE A 1016 10.57 -0.92 -32.92
C ILE A 1016 11.26 -0.07 -34.00
N GLY A 1017 11.39 -0.64 -35.19
CA GLY A 1017 11.86 0.06 -36.40
C GLY A 1017 13.07 -0.61 -37.04
N SER A 1018 13.65 0.07 -38.02
CA SER A 1018 14.77 -0.46 -38.81
C SER A 1018 16.03 -0.73 -37.97
N LEU A 1019 16.40 0.16 -37.03
CA LEU A 1019 17.58 -0.08 -36.19
C LEU A 1019 17.41 -1.23 -35.19
N PRO A 1020 16.35 -1.31 -34.37
CA PRO A 1020 16.12 -2.46 -33.49
C PRO A 1020 16.13 -3.81 -34.20
N ASN A 1021 15.48 -3.91 -35.37
CA ASN A 1021 15.48 -5.13 -36.17
C ASN A 1021 16.89 -5.48 -36.68
N ALA A 1022 17.62 -4.50 -37.23
CA ALA A 1022 19.00 -4.70 -37.69
C ALA A 1022 19.96 -5.10 -36.56
N VAL A 1023 19.73 -4.64 -35.32
CA VAL A 1023 20.49 -5.11 -34.14
C VAL A 1023 20.17 -6.59 -33.87
N PHE A 1024 18.90 -6.98 -33.83
CA PHE A 1024 18.53 -8.38 -33.61
C PHE A 1024 19.12 -9.32 -34.67
N ASP A 1025 19.17 -8.93 -35.95
CA ASP A 1025 19.84 -9.70 -37.01
C ASP A 1025 21.30 -10.05 -36.64
N LYS A 1026 22.03 -9.08 -36.07
CA LYS A 1026 23.45 -9.20 -35.69
C LYS A 1026 23.67 -9.97 -34.39
N LEU A 1027 22.71 -10.01 -33.47
CA LEU A 1027 22.80 -10.75 -32.20
C LEU A 1027 22.68 -12.27 -32.34
N SER A 1028 22.59 -12.80 -33.56
CA SER A 1028 22.38 -14.23 -33.82
C SER A 1028 23.58 -15.15 -33.57
N HIS A 1029 24.72 -14.61 -33.12
CA HIS A 1029 25.88 -15.36 -32.65
C HIS A 1029 26.09 -15.32 -31.13
N HIS A 1030 25.41 -14.42 -30.42
CA HIS A 1030 25.43 -14.28 -28.96
C HIS A 1030 24.62 -15.39 -28.27
N LYS A 1031 24.85 -15.59 -26.98
CA LYS A 1031 24.28 -16.69 -26.19
C LYS A 1031 23.67 -16.22 -24.88
N ASN A 1032 22.65 -16.95 -24.44
CA ASN A 1032 21.95 -16.75 -23.16
C ASN A 1032 21.42 -15.33 -22.92
N LEU A 1033 21.11 -14.62 -24.01
CA LEU A 1033 20.50 -13.30 -23.93
C LEU A 1033 19.13 -13.39 -23.24
N GLY A 1034 18.77 -12.32 -22.53
CA GLY A 1034 17.45 -12.09 -21.97
C GLY A 1034 16.76 -10.90 -22.62
N ILE A 1035 15.43 -10.88 -22.59
CA ILE A 1035 14.61 -9.73 -22.98
C ILE A 1035 13.85 -9.22 -21.76
N HIS A 1036 14.12 -7.99 -21.36
CA HIS A 1036 13.29 -7.21 -20.43
C HIS A 1036 13.19 -5.81 -21.03
N THR A 1037 12.07 -5.52 -21.69
CA THR A 1037 11.92 -4.38 -22.60
C THR A 1037 10.60 -3.65 -22.36
N GLU A 1038 10.42 -2.52 -23.03
CA GLU A 1038 9.12 -1.84 -23.17
C GLU A 1038 8.24 -2.54 -24.21
N MET A 1039 8.86 -2.83 -25.36
CA MET A 1039 8.24 -3.40 -26.56
C MET A 1039 9.22 -4.33 -27.28
N PHE A 1040 8.70 -5.25 -28.10
CA PHE A 1040 9.50 -6.00 -29.08
C PHE A 1040 8.68 -6.34 -30.34
N SER A 1041 9.40 -6.84 -31.35
CA SER A 1041 8.91 -7.17 -32.69
C SER A 1041 9.50 -8.51 -33.18
N ASP A 1042 9.17 -8.93 -34.40
CA ASP A 1042 9.43 -10.26 -34.97
C ASP A 1042 10.90 -10.75 -34.85
N GLY A 1043 11.89 -9.85 -34.89
CA GLY A 1043 13.32 -10.20 -34.82
C GLY A 1043 13.76 -10.91 -33.53
N VAL A 1044 12.97 -10.82 -32.45
CA VAL A 1044 13.19 -11.63 -31.24
C VAL A 1044 12.96 -13.12 -31.51
N ILE A 1045 12.00 -13.47 -32.38
CA ILE A 1045 11.58 -14.87 -32.63
C ILE A 1045 12.74 -15.66 -33.25
N ASP A 1046 13.42 -15.09 -34.27
CA ASP A 1046 14.56 -15.73 -34.92
C ASP A 1046 15.75 -15.97 -33.97
N LEU A 1047 15.87 -15.17 -32.91
CA LEU A 1047 16.90 -15.34 -31.88
C LEU A 1047 16.51 -16.35 -30.80
N VAL A 1048 15.21 -16.53 -30.55
CA VAL A 1048 14.69 -17.61 -29.69
C VAL A 1048 14.81 -18.96 -30.41
N GLU A 1049 14.42 -19.03 -31.68
CA GLU A 1049 14.55 -20.24 -32.53
C GLU A 1049 16.01 -20.70 -32.67
N LYS A 1050 16.97 -19.77 -32.73
CA LYS A 1050 18.42 -20.05 -32.74
C LYS A 1050 19.02 -20.35 -31.36
N GLY A 1051 18.26 -20.20 -30.27
CA GLY A 1051 18.74 -20.37 -28.90
C GLY A 1051 19.67 -19.27 -28.39
N ALA A 1052 19.78 -18.14 -29.09
CA ALA A 1052 20.54 -16.97 -28.65
C ALA A 1052 19.86 -16.28 -27.46
N ILE A 1053 18.53 -16.15 -27.52
CA ILE A 1053 17.69 -15.70 -26.40
C ILE A 1053 17.18 -16.92 -25.62
N THR A 1054 17.61 -17.06 -24.37
CA THR A 1054 17.13 -18.12 -23.44
C THR A 1054 16.46 -17.55 -22.20
N ASN A 1055 16.68 -16.26 -21.88
CA ASN A 1055 16.29 -15.62 -20.62
C ASN A 1055 16.83 -16.30 -19.35
N ALA A 1056 17.74 -17.28 -19.46
CA ALA A 1056 18.20 -18.10 -18.34
C ALA A 1056 19.00 -17.31 -17.29
N ASN A 1057 19.71 -16.26 -17.72
CA ASN A 1057 20.53 -15.43 -16.84
C ASN A 1057 19.74 -14.31 -16.14
N LYS A 1058 18.48 -14.05 -16.53
CA LYS A 1058 17.69 -12.94 -15.97
C LYS A 1058 17.31 -13.17 -14.50
N THR A 1059 17.36 -12.11 -13.70
CA THR A 1059 16.89 -12.10 -12.31
C THR A 1059 15.37 -11.89 -12.21
N ILE A 1060 14.80 -11.04 -13.06
CA ILE A 1060 13.36 -10.71 -13.05
C ILE A 1060 12.63 -11.55 -14.11
N GLN A 1061 11.73 -12.44 -13.68
CA GLN A 1061 11.07 -13.42 -14.54
C GLN A 1061 12.08 -14.26 -15.35
N THR A 1062 12.98 -14.95 -14.65
CA THR A 1062 13.96 -15.89 -15.22
C THR A 1062 13.30 -16.86 -16.19
N GLY A 1063 13.93 -17.11 -17.33
CA GLY A 1063 13.39 -18.01 -18.37
C GLY A 1063 12.21 -17.45 -19.16
N LYS A 1064 11.87 -16.15 -19.04
CA LYS A 1064 10.81 -15.51 -19.82
C LYS A 1064 11.22 -14.19 -20.47
N ILE A 1065 10.69 -13.94 -21.66
CA ILE A 1065 10.62 -12.61 -22.27
C ILE A 1065 9.67 -11.75 -21.43
N VAL A 1066 10.09 -10.53 -21.07
CA VAL A 1066 9.24 -9.54 -20.37
C VAL A 1066 9.12 -8.29 -21.23
N SER A 1067 7.89 -7.83 -21.47
CA SER A 1067 7.58 -6.62 -22.22
C SER A 1067 6.30 -5.96 -21.69
N ALA A 1068 6.01 -4.69 -22.01
CA ALA A 1068 4.72 -4.08 -21.70
C ALA A 1068 3.70 -4.27 -22.83
N PHE A 1069 4.19 -4.34 -24.07
CA PHE A 1069 3.41 -4.59 -25.28
C PHE A 1069 4.29 -5.23 -26.37
N ALA A 1070 3.70 -5.61 -27.50
CA ALA A 1070 4.38 -6.20 -28.64
C ALA A 1070 3.69 -5.79 -29.95
N LEU A 1071 4.48 -5.60 -31.02
CA LEU A 1071 3.99 -5.10 -32.30
C LEU A 1071 4.85 -5.66 -33.45
N GLY A 1072 4.21 -6.22 -34.48
CA GLY A 1072 4.91 -6.89 -35.57
C GLY A 1072 3.96 -7.48 -36.61
N THR A 1073 4.38 -8.56 -37.27
CA THR A 1073 3.54 -9.31 -38.21
C THR A 1073 2.64 -10.32 -37.47
N LYS A 1074 1.75 -11.00 -38.20
CA LYS A 1074 0.99 -12.14 -37.68
C LYS A 1074 1.88 -13.21 -37.05
N ARG A 1075 3.12 -13.42 -37.54
CA ARG A 1075 4.09 -14.36 -36.93
C ARG A 1075 4.35 -14.03 -35.46
N LEU A 1076 4.43 -12.75 -35.11
CA LEU A 1076 4.60 -12.31 -33.72
C LEU A 1076 3.35 -12.59 -32.89
N TYR A 1077 2.17 -12.34 -33.42
CA TYR A 1077 0.91 -12.58 -32.70
C TYR A 1077 0.67 -14.08 -32.48
N ASP A 1078 1.00 -14.92 -33.47
CA ASP A 1078 0.97 -16.38 -33.36
C ASP A 1078 2.02 -16.91 -32.35
N PHE A 1079 3.20 -16.27 -32.26
CA PHE A 1079 4.22 -16.59 -31.24
C PHE A 1079 3.82 -16.15 -29.82
N LEU A 1080 2.92 -15.17 -29.69
CA LEU A 1080 2.43 -14.66 -28.41
C LEU A 1080 1.27 -15.48 -27.83
N ASP A 1081 0.53 -16.21 -28.66
CA ASP A 1081 -0.68 -16.93 -28.25
C ASP A 1081 -0.37 -18.15 -27.36
N ASP A 1082 -1.03 -18.21 -26.20
CA ASP A 1082 -0.84 -19.19 -25.12
C ASP A 1082 0.63 -19.57 -24.81
N ASN A 1083 1.57 -18.67 -25.06
CA ASN A 1083 3.01 -18.93 -24.94
C ASN A 1083 3.56 -18.49 -23.57
N SER A 1084 3.71 -19.44 -22.65
CA SER A 1084 4.24 -19.21 -21.29
C SER A 1084 5.70 -18.72 -21.22
N PHE A 1085 6.45 -18.71 -22.33
CA PHE A 1085 7.78 -18.10 -22.44
C PHE A 1085 7.74 -16.57 -22.50
N VAL A 1086 6.57 -15.97 -22.77
CA VAL A 1086 6.37 -14.51 -22.78
C VAL A 1086 5.49 -14.08 -21.60
N ALA A 1087 5.82 -12.94 -21.00
CA ALA A 1087 4.97 -12.23 -20.05
C ALA A 1087 4.82 -10.77 -20.49
N LEU A 1088 3.60 -10.35 -20.79
CA LEU A 1088 3.23 -8.95 -21.01
C LEU A 1088 2.69 -8.35 -19.70
N CYS A 1089 3.35 -7.31 -19.23
CA CYS A 1089 3.20 -6.78 -17.87
C CYS A 1089 2.78 -5.31 -17.85
N ASP A 1090 2.36 -4.84 -16.69
CA ASP A 1090 2.05 -3.43 -16.45
C ASP A 1090 3.32 -2.57 -16.64
N CYS A 1091 3.20 -1.40 -17.27
CA CYS A 1091 4.38 -0.59 -17.56
C CYS A 1091 5.05 -0.03 -16.29
N SER A 1092 4.35 0.07 -15.16
CA SER A 1092 4.98 0.40 -13.86
C SER A 1092 5.76 -0.76 -13.21
N PHE A 1093 5.71 -1.95 -13.81
CA PHE A 1093 6.60 -3.08 -13.54
C PHE A 1093 7.74 -3.15 -14.56
N THR A 1094 7.44 -3.17 -15.87
CA THR A 1094 8.47 -3.35 -16.92
C THR A 1094 9.48 -2.22 -16.94
N ASN A 1095 9.00 -0.98 -16.89
CA ASN A 1095 9.80 0.23 -16.97
C ASN A 1095 10.28 0.69 -15.57
N ASN A 1096 10.16 -0.16 -14.55
CA ASN A 1096 10.60 0.20 -13.21
C ASN A 1096 12.13 0.14 -13.13
N ILE A 1097 12.79 1.29 -13.02
CA ILE A 1097 14.25 1.43 -12.89
C ILE A 1097 14.82 0.45 -11.84
N SER A 1098 14.10 0.26 -10.72
CA SER A 1098 14.53 -0.60 -9.60
C SER A 1098 14.38 -2.10 -9.87
N LEU A 1099 13.67 -2.51 -10.92
CA LEU A 1099 13.56 -3.89 -11.39
C LEU A 1099 14.47 -4.12 -12.60
N ILE A 1100 14.53 -3.15 -13.54
CA ILE A 1100 15.42 -3.20 -14.69
C ILE A 1100 16.86 -3.48 -14.25
N CYS A 1101 17.39 -2.70 -13.30
CA CYS A 1101 18.77 -2.81 -12.85
C CYS A 1101 19.12 -4.12 -12.10
N GLN A 1102 18.14 -4.94 -11.73
CA GLN A 1102 18.39 -6.24 -11.08
C GLN A 1102 18.73 -7.35 -12.09
N ASN A 1103 18.36 -7.19 -13.37
CA ASN A 1103 18.81 -8.10 -14.42
C ASN A 1103 20.29 -7.85 -14.74
N PRO A 1104 21.06 -8.87 -15.15
CA PRO A 1104 22.46 -8.67 -15.51
C PRO A 1104 22.61 -7.96 -16.85
N ARG A 1105 23.70 -7.22 -17.00
CA ARG A 1105 24.24 -6.71 -18.27
C ARG A 1105 23.15 -6.05 -19.10
N VAL A 1106 22.40 -5.13 -18.49
CA VAL A 1106 21.25 -4.50 -19.15
C VAL A 1106 21.73 -3.62 -20.28
N THR A 1107 21.46 -4.01 -21.52
CA THR A 1107 21.81 -3.22 -22.72
C THR A 1107 20.56 -2.54 -23.24
N ALA A 1108 20.43 -1.24 -22.99
CA ALA A 1108 19.25 -0.43 -23.29
C ALA A 1108 19.48 0.40 -24.56
N ILE A 1109 18.93 -0.05 -25.69
CA ILE A 1109 19.24 0.47 -27.03
C ILE A 1109 18.09 1.33 -27.55
N ASN A 1110 18.27 2.64 -27.56
CA ASN A 1110 17.23 3.63 -27.85
C ASN A 1110 17.63 4.58 -28.98
N THR A 1111 16.65 5.20 -29.64
CA THR A 1111 16.86 6.11 -30.80
C THR A 1111 16.54 7.57 -30.49
N CYS A 1112 17.07 8.49 -31.30
CA CYS A 1112 16.83 9.94 -31.14
C CYS A 1112 16.68 10.70 -32.47
N LEU A 1113 16.17 11.93 -32.35
CA LEU A 1113 15.97 12.87 -33.45
C LEU A 1113 17.16 13.84 -33.59
N GLU A 1114 17.65 14.40 -32.48
CA GLU A 1114 18.80 15.31 -32.45
C GLU A 1114 19.67 15.10 -31.20
N ILE A 1115 20.98 15.33 -31.31
CA ILE A 1115 21.93 15.33 -30.19
C ILE A 1115 22.74 16.64 -30.22
N ASP A 1116 22.79 17.41 -29.13
CA ASP A 1116 23.66 18.58 -29.07
C ASP A 1116 25.08 18.29 -28.60
N LEU A 1117 26.03 19.17 -28.93
CA LEU A 1117 27.46 19.08 -28.54
C LEU A 1117 27.73 19.02 -27.02
N THR A 1118 26.71 19.13 -26.16
CA THR A 1118 26.83 18.94 -24.70
C THR A 1118 26.31 17.57 -24.24
N GLY A 1119 25.80 16.75 -25.16
CA GLY A 1119 25.18 15.46 -24.91
C GLY A 1119 23.73 15.57 -24.44
N GLN A 1120 22.97 16.58 -24.88
CA GLN A 1120 21.51 16.54 -24.75
C GLN A 1120 20.90 15.78 -25.91
N VAL A 1121 19.91 14.93 -25.64
CA VAL A 1121 19.22 14.12 -26.64
C VAL A 1121 17.76 14.55 -26.72
N CYS A 1122 17.34 14.96 -27.91
CA CYS A 1122 15.92 15.11 -28.27
C CYS A 1122 15.44 13.85 -28.98
N ALA A 1123 14.33 13.28 -28.52
CA ALA A 1123 13.74 12.07 -29.11
C ALA A 1123 12.20 12.15 -29.29
N ASP A 1124 11.54 13.13 -28.65
CA ASP A 1124 10.09 13.31 -28.68
C ASP A 1124 9.62 14.41 -29.65
N SER A 1125 10.47 15.36 -30.05
CA SER A 1125 10.04 16.54 -30.83
C SER A 1125 11.04 17.00 -31.91
N ILE A 1126 10.60 17.90 -32.79
CA ILE A 1126 11.45 18.60 -33.78
C ILE A 1126 11.29 20.11 -33.56
N GLY A 1127 12.12 20.69 -32.69
CA GLY A 1127 11.82 21.99 -32.10
C GLY A 1127 10.51 21.90 -31.29
N SER A 1128 9.67 22.94 -31.33
CA SER A 1128 8.37 22.95 -30.64
C SER A 1128 7.33 21.95 -31.19
N MET A 1129 7.57 21.28 -32.31
CA MET A 1129 6.63 20.30 -32.88
C MET A 1129 6.81 18.92 -32.23
N ILE A 1130 5.92 18.53 -31.33
CA ILE A 1130 5.92 17.19 -30.72
C ILE A 1130 5.72 16.11 -31.79
N TYR A 1131 6.66 15.18 -31.89
CA TYR A 1131 6.69 14.13 -32.91
C TYR A 1131 6.25 12.77 -32.35
N THR A 1132 6.62 12.44 -31.12
CA THR A 1132 6.30 11.16 -30.44
C THR A 1132 5.99 11.38 -28.96
N GLY A 1133 6.98 11.20 -28.08
CA GLY A 1133 6.83 11.26 -26.62
C GLY A 1133 8.03 10.66 -25.90
N PHE A 1134 8.06 10.78 -24.57
CA PHE A 1134 9.19 10.33 -23.74
C PHE A 1134 9.33 8.80 -23.72
N GLY A 1135 8.21 8.07 -23.66
CA GLY A 1135 8.19 6.62 -23.48
C GLY A 1135 8.98 6.18 -22.24
N GLY A 1136 9.60 5.02 -22.30
CA GLY A 1136 10.54 4.52 -21.31
C GLY A 1136 12.02 4.72 -21.63
N GLN A 1137 12.37 5.57 -22.60
CA GLN A 1137 13.79 5.77 -22.98
C GLN A 1137 14.65 6.11 -21.76
N VAL A 1138 14.17 7.01 -20.90
CA VAL A 1138 14.89 7.41 -19.68
C VAL A 1138 14.83 6.33 -18.60
N ASP A 1139 13.71 5.62 -18.45
CA ASP A 1139 13.57 4.49 -17.52
C ASP A 1139 14.66 3.43 -17.80
N PHE A 1140 14.82 3.03 -19.07
CA PHE A 1140 15.76 1.99 -19.46
C PHE A 1140 17.21 2.47 -19.53
N ILE A 1141 17.48 3.68 -20.03
CA ILE A 1141 18.83 4.27 -19.97
C ILE A 1141 19.29 4.39 -18.51
N ARG A 1142 18.39 4.80 -17.60
CA ARG A 1142 18.73 4.92 -16.18
C ARG A 1142 18.83 3.56 -15.48
N GLY A 1143 17.99 2.59 -15.84
CA GLY A 1143 18.05 1.22 -15.36
C GLY A 1143 19.37 0.53 -15.75
N ALA A 1144 19.80 0.68 -17.00
CA ALA A 1144 21.09 0.20 -17.48
C ALA A 1144 22.27 0.91 -16.78
N ALA A 1145 22.22 2.23 -16.62
CA ALA A 1145 23.25 3.01 -15.93
C ALA A 1145 23.34 2.73 -14.41
N LEU A 1146 22.39 1.96 -13.86
CA LEU A 1146 22.34 1.53 -12.47
C LEU A 1146 22.38 0.00 -12.29
N SER A 1147 22.65 -0.76 -13.38
CA SER A 1147 22.74 -2.24 -13.36
C SER A 1147 23.61 -2.72 -12.21
N LEU A 1148 23.08 -3.62 -11.37
CA LEU A 1148 23.67 -3.94 -10.07
C LEU A 1148 24.99 -4.73 -10.13
N ASP A 1149 25.32 -5.28 -11.31
CA ASP A 1149 26.62 -5.88 -11.64
C ASP A 1149 27.69 -4.85 -12.08
N GLY A 1150 27.27 -3.62 -12.42
CA GLY A 1150 28.14 -2.59 -13.00
C GLY A 1150 28.43 -2.77 -14.50
N GLU A 1151 27.84 -3.77 -15.16
CA GLU A 1151 28.10 -4.11 -16.57
C GLU A 1151 27.00 -3.63 -17.54
N GLY A 1152 26.08 -2.79 -17.07
CA GLY A 1152 24.99 -2.23 -17.88
C GLY A 1152 25.44 -1.20 -18.92
N VAL A 1153 24.77 -1.20 -20.08
CA VAL A 1153 25.17 -0.47 -21.29
C VAL A 1153 24.00 0.42 -21.78
N PRO A 1154 23.95 1.71 -21.43
CA PRO A 1154 22.93 2.64 -21.90
C PRO A 1154 23.33 3.26 -23.24
N VAL A 1155 22.58 2.96 -24.30
CA VAL A 1155 22.90 3.34 -25.69
C VAL A 1155 21.81 4.25 -26.28
N VAL A 1156 22.23 5.40 -26.81
CA VAL A 1156 21.42 6.22 -27.73
C VAL A 1156 22.07 6.18 -29.11
N ALA A 1157 21.30 5.82 -30.13
CA ALA A 1157 21.82 5.60 -31.48
C ALA A 1157 20.97 6.28 -32.56
N CYS A 1158 21.62 6.87 -33.56
CA CYS A 1158 20.96 7.38 -34.76
C CYS A 1158 21.95 7.48 -35.93
N PRO A 1159 21.48 7.44 -37.19
CA PRO A 1159 22.28 7.94 -38.31
C PRO A 1159 22.73 9.37 -38.03
N SER A 1160 23.95 9.74 -38.40
CA SER A 1160 24.50 11.07 -38.11
C SER A 1160 23.78 12.20 -38.87
N THR A 1161 22.96 11.84 -39.87
CA THR A 1161 22.13 12.76 -40.67
C THR A 1161 20.65 12.37 -40.72
N ALA A 1162 19.84 13.26 -41.28
CA ALA A 1162 18.44 13.06 -41.62
C ALA A 1162 18.14 13.71 -42.98
N THR A 1163 17.51 12.93 -43.87
CA THR A 1163 17.14 13.34 -45.24
C THR A 1163 15.64 13.63 -45.31
N ARG A 1164 15.26 14.78 -45.88
CA ARG A 1164 13.85 15.17 -46.10
C ARG A 1164 13.69 15.84 -47.46
N GLY A 1165 13.27 15.07 -48.45
CA GLY A 1165 13.46 15.45 -49.86
C GLY A 1165 14.96 15.55 -50.15
N ASP A 1166 15.36 16.51 -50.98
CA ASP A 1166 16.77 16.72 -51.34
C ASP A 1166 17.61 17.34 -50.21
N ASN A 1167 16.99 17.75 -49.10
CA ASN A 1167 17.68 18.35 -47.96
C ASN A 1167 18.23 17.28 -47.01
N ILE A 1168 19.55 17.19 -46.90
CA ILE A 1168 20.28 16.45 -45.87
C ILE A 1168 20.64 17.40 -44.73
N THR A 1169 20.40 16.99 -43.49
CA THR A 1169 20.70 17.77 -42.27
C THR A 1169 21.40 16.90 -41.24
N SER A 1170 22.34 17.45 -40.47
CA SER A 1170 22.99 16.71 -39.37
C SER A 1170 22.04 16.50 -38.20
N ARG A 1171 22.07 15.32 -37.57
CA ARG A 1171 21.43 15.06 -36.26
C ARG A 1171 22.29 15.49 -35.08
N ILE A 1172 23.62 15.56 -35.27
CA ILE A 1172 24.53 16.15 -34.28
C ILE A 1172 24.61 17.65 -34.54
N VAL A 1173 24.21 18.46 -33.56
CA VAL A 1173 23.94 19.90 -33.72
C VAL A 1173 24.65 20.76 -32.65
N PRO A 1174 24.98 22.04 -32.91
CA PRO A 1174 25.61 22.92 -31.91
C PRO A 1174 24.78 23.13 -30.63
N SER A 1175 23.46 23.12 -30.81
CA SER A 1175 22.39 23.22 -29.81
C SER A 1175 21.14 22.60 -30.41
N LEU A 1176 20.32 21.94 -29.59
CA LEU A 1176 18.99 21.47 -30.03
C LEU A 1176 18.14 22.65 -30.55
N LYS A 1177 17.20 22.37 -31.46
CA LYS A 1177 16.29 23.40 -32.00
C LYS A 1177 15.51 24.12 -30.88
N PRO A 1178 15.21 25.43 -31.01
CA PRO A 1178 14.35 26.13 -30.05
C PRO A 1178 13.02 25.40 -29.83
N GLY A 1179 12.66 25.18 -28.56
CA GLY A 1179 11.47 24.43 -28.16
C GLY A 1179 11.60 22.89 -28.20
N ALA A 1180 12.77 22.33 -28.53
CA ALA A 1180 12.97 20.88 -28.56
C ALA A 1180 12.90 20.24 -27.15
N GLY A 1181 12.23 19.10 -27.04
CA GLY A 1181 12.14 18.32 -25.81
C GLY A 1181 13.46 17.63 -25.48
N VAL A 1182 14.00 17.84 -24.27
CA VAL A 1182 15.17 17.10 -23.78
C VAL A 1182 14.66 15.84 -23.07
N VAL A 1183 14.53 14.74 -23.83
CA VAL A 1183 14.15 13.43 -23.29
C VAL A 1183 15.28 12.88 -22.42
N THR A 1184 16.45 12.65 -23.01
CA THR A 1184 17.62 12.13 -22.28
C THR A 1184 18.61 13.27 -22.00
N THR A 1185 18.76 13.60 -20.72
CA THR A 1185 19.58 14.73 -20.27
C THR A 1185 21.08 14.44 -20.37
N ARG A 1186 21.89 15.51 -20.36
CA ARG A 1186 23.37 15.47 -20.35
C ARG A 1186 23.94 14.47 -19.34
N ALA A 1187 23.32 14.37 -18.16
CA ALA A 1187 23.75 13.54 -17.05
C ALA A 1187 23.33 12.07 -17.16
N HIS A 1188 22.40 11.74 -18.06
CA HIS A 1188 21.94 10.37 -18.32
C HIS A 1188 22.68 9.70 -19.49
N VAL A 1189 23.21 10.47 -20.45
CA VAL A 1189 23.90 9.91 -21.62
C VAL A 1189 25.23 9.26 -21.24
N HIS A 1190 25.33 7.96 -21.53
CA HIS A 1190 26.58 7.20 -21.55
C HIS A 1190 27.04 7.01 -23.01
N TYR A 1191 26.56 5.99 -23.73
CA TYR A 1191 27.01 5.69 -25.09
C TYR A 1191 26.16 6.38 -26.16
N ILE A 1192 26.82 7.05 -27.11
CA ILE A 1192 26.25 7.49 -28.38
C ILE A 1192 26.84 6.65 -29.51
N VAL A 1193 26.01 6.24 -30.48
CA VAL A 1193 26.45 5.50 -31.67
C VAL A 1193 25.88 6.11 -32.96
N THR A 1194 26.75 6.27 -33.95
CA THR A 1194 26.40 6.60 -35.35
C THR A 1194 27.17 5.66 -36.29
N GLU A 1195 26.93 5.75 -37.59
CA GLU A 1195 27.68 5.04 -38.64
C GLU A 1195 29.17 5.42 -38.70
N TYR A 1196 29.60 6.42 -37.92
CA TYR A 1196 31.00 6.82 -37.75
C TYR A 1196 31.63 6.30 -36.44
N GLY A 1197 30.93 5.47 -35.67
CA GLY A 1197 31.46 4.74 -34.51
C GLY A 1197 30.67 4.95 -33.22
N ILE A 1198 31.34 4.62 -32.11
CA ILE A 1198 30.80 4.68 -30.73
C ILE A 1198 31.59 5.72 -29.93
N CYS A 1199 30.93 6.48 -29.06
CA CYS A 1199 31.61 7.23 -28.01
C CYS A 1199 30.87 7.13 -26.66
N ASN A 1200 31.62 7.06 -25.57
CA ASN A 1200 31.08 7.14 -24.21
C ASN A 1200 31.29 8.56 -23.65
N LEU A 1201 30.23 9.21 -23.17
CA LEU A 1201 30.21 10.56 -22.62
C LEU A 1201 30.14 10.60 -21.08
N PHE A 1202 30.07 9.45 -20.41
CA PHE A 1202 30.13 9.37 -18.94
C PHE A 1202 31.47 9.94 -18.43
N GLY A 1203 31.43 10.71 -17.34
CA GLY A 1203 32.59 11.41 -16.78
C GLY A 1203 33.20 12.56 -17.61
N LYS A 1204 32.92 12.64 -18.91
CA LYS A 1204 33.54 13.63 -19.82
C LYS A 1204 32.99 15.05 -19.65
N ASN A 1205 33.89 16.03 -19.63
CA ASN A 1205 33.55 17.45 -19.59
C ASN A 1205 33.02 17.98 -20.95
N LEU A 1206 32.53 19.22 -21.00
CA LEU A 1206 31.89 19.78 -22.20
C LEU A 1206 32.80 19.88 -23.44
N ARG A 1207 34.12 20.08 -23.28
CA ARG A 1207 35.08 20.09 -24.41
C ARG A 1207 35.28 18.69 -24.97
N GLN A 1208 35.38 17.71 -24.08
CA GLN A 1208 35.52 16.29 -24.40
C GLN A 1208 34.26 15.73 -25.05
N ARG A 1209 33.08 16.12 -24.55
CA ARG A 1209 31.79 15.76 -25.16
C ARG A 1209 31.64 16.34 -26.57
N ALA A 1210 31.98 17.61 -26.77
CA ALA A 1210 31.97 18.21 -28.10
C ALA A 1210 32.94 17.49 -29.05
N TYR A 1211 34.18 17.22 -28.62
CA TYR A 1211 35.20 16.52 -29.41
C TYR A 1211 34.73 15.12 -29.86
N GLU A 1212 34.17 14.34 -28.94
CA GLU A 1212 33.71 12.98 -29.22
C GLU A 1212 32.44 12.95 -30.09
N LEU A 1213 31.52 13.90 -29.91
CA LEU A 1213 30.32 14.00 -30.74
C LEU A 1213 30.62 14.48 -32.16
N ILE A 1214 31.61 15.37 -32.33
CA ILE A 1214 32.07 15.82 -33.66
C ILE A 1214 32.66 14.66 -34.47
N LYS A 1215 33.40 13.75 -33.82
CA LYS A 1215 33.90 12.52 -34.46
C LYS A 1215 32.78 11.61 -34.97
N LEU A 1216 31.61 11.61 -34.32
CA LEU A 1216 30.44 10.83 -34.73
C LEU A 1216 29.55 11.54 -35.78
N ALA A 1217 29.79 12.80 -36.08
CA ALA A 1217 29.04 13.55 -37.10
C ALA A 1217 29.53 13.20 -38.52
N HIS A 1218 28.64 13.32 -39.51
CA HIS A 1218 29.02 13.19 -40.92
C HIS A 1218 30.09 14.24 -41.30
N PRO A 1219 31.18 13.87 -42.02
CA PRO A 1219 32.33 14.73 -42.29
C PRO A 1219 31.98 16.17 -42.71
N ASN A 1220 31.03 16.33 -43.64
CA ASN A 1220 30.60 17.64 -44.18
C ASN A 1220 30.08 18.65 -43.13
N TYR A 1221 29.77 18.22 -41.90
CA TYR A 1221 29.30 19.12 -40.83
C TYR A 1221 30.32 19.33 -39.71
N ARG A 1222 31.47 18.62 -39.71
CA ARG A 1222 32.44 18.64 -38.59
C ARG A 1222 33.04 20.02 -38.37
N GLU A 1223 33.52 20.69 -39.42
CA GLU A 1223 34.07 22.05 -39.34
C GLU A 1223 33.07 23.05 -38.74
N GLY A 1224 31.80 23.01 -39.18
CA GLY A 1224 30.75 23.87 -38.66
C GLY A 1224 30.43 23.60 -37.18
N LEU A 1225 30.48 22.34 -36.75
CA LEU A 1225 30.33 21.94 -35.35
C LEU A 1225 31.54 22.34 -34.51
N GLU A 1226 32.77 22.21 -35.01
CA GLU A 1226 34.00 22.67 -34.33
C GLU A 1226 34.00 24.18 -34.11
N LYS A 1227 33.66 24.95 -35.15
CA LYS A 1227 33.50 26.41 -35.05
C LYS A 1227 32.45 26.79 -34.01
N ALA A 1228 31.27 26.18 -34.06
CA ALA A 1228 30.21 26.49 -33.10
C ALA A 1228 30.55 26.01 -31.67
N ALA A 1229 31.34 24.93 -31.53
CA ALA A 1229 31.88 24.50 -30.25
C ALA A 1229 32.86 25.54 -29.68
N PHE A 1230 33.78 26.06 -30.49
CA PHE A 1230 34.70 27.12 -30.09
C PHE A 1230 33.96 28.41 -29.72
N GLU A 1231 32.98 28.83 -30.53
CA GLU A 1231 32.15 30.01 -30.27
C GLU A 1231 31.37 29.86 -28.94
N ARG A 1232 30.93 28.65 -28.60
CA ARG A 1232 30.20 28.34 -27.35
C ARG A 1232 31.12 28.19 -26.12
N LEU A 1233 32.25 27.50 -26.26
CA LEU A 1233 33.14 27.10 -25.16
C LEU A 1233 34.32 28.06 -24.95
N LYS A 1234 34.55 29.01 -25.87
CA LYS A 1234 35.67 29.96 -25.92
C LYS A 1234 37.06 29.30 -25.96
N CYS A 1235 37.11 28.03 -26.34
CA CYS A 1235 38.30 27.22 -26.51
C CYS A 1235 37.97 26.03 -27.42
N MET A 1236 38.99 25.43 -28.06
CA MET A 1236 38.77 24.28 -28.94
C MET A 1236 38.28 23.06 -28.14
N PRO A 1237 37.40 22.22 -28.72
CA PRO A 1237 37.20 20.84 -28.26
C PRO A 1237 38.54 20.10 -28.15
N SER A 1238 38.65 19.17 -27.20
CA SER A 1238 39.82 18.32 -27.02
C SER A 1238 39.40 16.98 -26.43
N PRO A 1239 40.18 15.91 -26.61
CA PRO A 1239 40.06 14.71 -25.78
C PRO A 1239 40.26 15.01 -24.28
#